data_AF-A0A2J8MLX5-F1
#
_entry.id   AF-A0A2J8MLX5-F1
#
_cell.length_a   1.000
_cell.length_b   1.000
_cell.length_c   1.000
_cell.angle_alpha   90.00
_cell.angle_beta   90.00
_cell.angle_gamma   90.00
#
_symmetry.space_group_name_H-M   'P 1'
#
loop_
_entity.id
_entity.type
_entity.pdbx_description
1 polymer ?
#
loop_
_entity_poly.entity_id
_entity_poly.type
_entity_poly.pdbx_seq_one_letter_code
_entity_poly.pdbx_strand_id
1 'polypeptide(L)'
;MALASAAPGSIFCKQLLFSLLVLTLLCDACQKVYLRVPSHLQAETLVGKVNLEECLKSASLIRSSDPAFRILEDGSIYTTHDLILSSERKSFSIFLSDGQRREQQEIKVVLSARENKSPKKRHTKDTALKRSKRRWAPIPASLMENSLGPFPQHVQQIQSDAAQNYTIFYSISGPGVDKEPFNLFYIEKDTGDIFCTRSIDREKYEQFALYGYATTADGYAPEYPLPLIIKIEDDNDNAPYFEHRVTIFTVPENCRSGTSVGKVTATDLDEPDTLHTRLKYKILQQIPDHPKHFSIHPDTGVITTTTPFLDREKCDTYQLIMEVRDMGGQPFGLFNTGTITISLEDENDNPPSFTETSYVTEVEENRIDVEILRMKVQDQDLPNTPHSKAVYKILQGNENGNFIISTDPNTNEGVLCVVKPLNYEVNHQVILQVGVVNEAQFSKAASSQTPTMCTTTVTVKIIDSDEGPECHPPVKVIQSQDGFPAGQELLGYKALDPEISSGEGLRYQKLGDEDNWFEINQHTGDLRTLKVLDRESKFVKNNQYNISVVAVDAVGRSCTGTLVVHLDDYNDHAPQIDKEVTICQNNEDFAVLKPVDPDGPENGPPFQFFLDNSASKNWNIEKKDGKTAILRQRQNLDYNYYSVPIQIKDRHGLVAKHVLTVRVCDCSTPSECRMKDKSTRDVRPNVILGRWAILAMVLGSVLLLCILFTCFCVTTKRTVKKCFPEDIAQQNLIVSNTEGPGEEVTEANIRLPMQTSNICDTSMSVGTVGGQGIKTQQSFEMVKGGYTLDSNKGGGHQTLESVKGVGQGDTGRYAYTDWQSFTQPRLGEESIRGHTLIKN
;
A
#
# COMPACT_ATOMS: atom_id res chain seq x y z
N MET A 1 36.07 -60.80 -11.31
CA MET A 1 35.69 -62.22 -11.11
C MET A 1 35.86 -62.91 -12.46
N ALA A 2 36.67 -63.98 -12.48
CA ALA A 2 37.06 -64.86 -13.61
C ALA A 2 37.88 -64.20 -14.76
N LEU A 3 39.20 -64.38 -14.92
CA LEU A 3 40.10 -65.55 -15.08
C LEU A 3 40.16 -66.17 -16.49
N ALA A 4 41.42 -66.45 -16.88
CA ALA A 4 41.96 -67.40 -17.87
C ALA A 4 42.05 -66.91 -19.32
N SER A 5 43.25 -66.62 -19.88
CA SER A 5 44.41 -67.50 -20.20
C SER A 5 44.07 -68.48 -21.33
N ALA A 6 44.88 -68.80 -22.34
CA ALA A 6 46.29 -68.63 -22.68
C ALA A 6 46.41 -68.99 -24.20
N ALA A 7 47.21 -68.30 -25.02
CA ALA A 7 48.52 -68.75 -25.56
C ALA A 7 48.46 -69.92 -26.60
N PRO A 8 49.49 -70.18 -27.45
CA PRO A 8 50.59 -69.34 -27.96
C PRO A 8 50.93 -69.56 -29.47
N GLY A 9 51.90 -68.79 -29.97
CA GLY A 9 52.79 -69.17 -31.10
C GLY A 9 52.44 -68.50 -32.44
N SER A 10 53.34 -67.87 -33.20
CA SER A 10 54.80 -67.74 -33.11
C SER A 10 55.28 -66.52 -33.91
N ILE A 11 56.09 -65.69 -33.25
CA ILE A 11 57.37 -65.12 -33.70
C ILE A 11 57.45 -64.71 -35.20
N PHE A 12 57.22 -63.44 -35.52
CA PHE A 12 58.25 -62.37 -35.58
C PHE A 12 59.45 -62.70 -36.47
N CYS A 13 59.56 -62.01 -37.61
CA CYS A 13 60.49 -60.88 -37.76
C CYS A 13 60.98 -60.77 -39.22
N LYS A 14 60.39 -59.82 -39.95
CA LYS A 14 61.16 -58.75 -40.61
C LYS A 14 60.26 -57.53 -40.75
N GLN A 15 60.61 -56.50 -39.98
CA GLN A 15 60.16 -55.10 -40.03
C GLN A 15 58.88 -54.68 -39.26
N LEU A 16 58.95 -54.83 -37.94
CA LEU A 16 58.70 -53.73 -36.97
C LEU A 16 59.58 -52.51 -37.32
N LEU A 17 59.25 -51.24 -37.13
CA LEU A 17 58.22 -50.48 -36.41
C LEU A 17 57.89 -49.27 -37.30
N PHE A 18 56.65 -48.81 -37.48
CA PHE A 18 55.98 -47.96 -36.49
C PHE A 18 54.48 -47.89 -36.85
N SER A 19 53.69 -48.70 -36.17
CA SER A 19 52.28 -48.42 -35.90
C SER A 19 52.14 -48.40 -34.39
N LEU A 20 52.08 -47.22 -33.79
CA LEU A 20 51.14 -46.84 -32.72
C LEU A 20 51.48 -45.46 -32.15
N LEU A 21 50.77 -44.44 -32.64
CA LEU A 21 50.06 -43.45 -31.83
C LEU A 21 49.03 -42.81 -32.79
N VAL A 22 47.80 -43.32 -32.83
CA VAL A 22 46.66 -42.78 -32.08
C VAL A 22 46.23 -41.40 -32.60
N LEU A 23 45.05 -41.44 -33.23
CA LEU A 23 44.10 -40.37 -33.52
C LEU A 23 44.38 -39.37 -34.65
N THR A 24 43.32 -39.24 -35.47
CA THR A 24 42.93 -38.11 -36.33
C THR A 24 43.80 -37.81 -37.54
N LEU A 25 43.26 -38.14 -38.71
CA LEU A 25 43.08 -37.20 -39.84
C LEU A 25 42.22 -37.92 -40.90
N LEU A 26 40.92 -38.06 -40.58
CA LEU A 26 39.90 -37.83 -41.60
C LEU A 26 40.03 -36.36 -42.04
N CYS A 27 39.58 -36.07 -43.26
CA CYS A 27 39.43 -34.74 -43.87
C CYS A 27 40.55 -34.33 -44.84
N ASP A 28 40.30 -34.55 -46.12
CA ASP A 28 40.44 -33.51 -47.15
C ASP A 28 39.64 -33.98 -48.39
N ALA A 29 38.82 -33.17 -49.07
CA ALA A 29 38.77 -31.72 -49.07
C ALA A 29 37.36 -31.22 -49.42
N CYS A 30 36.86 -30.26 -48.65
CA CYS A 30 35.80 -29.39 -49.13
C CYS A 30 36.39 -28.37 -50.13
N GLN A 31 35.72 -28.17 -51.26
CA GLN A 31 36.26 -27.39 -52.37
C GLN A 31 36.54 -25.93 -51.95
N LYS A 32 37.70 -25.40 -52.34
CA LYS A 32 38.05 -23.99 -52.08
C LYS A 32 37.11 -23.08 -52.88
N VAL A 33 36.47 -22.13 -52.19
CA VAL A 33 35.52 -21.20 -52.81
C VAL A 33 36.20 -19.87 -53.10
N TYR A 34 36.09 -19.39 -54.34
CA TYR A 34 36.64 -18.10 -54.77
C TYR A 34 35.51 -17.10 -55.01
N LEU A 35 35.47 -16.02 -54.23
CA LEU A 35 34.49 -14.94 -54.38
C LEU A 35 35.19 -13.67 -54.85
N ARG A 36 34.61 -13.00 -55.86
CA ARG A 36 35.09 -11.69 -56.33
C ARG A 36 34.21 -10.61 -55.74
N VAL A 37 34.80 -9.72 -54.96
CA VAL A 37 34.09 -8.70 -54.18
C VAL A 37 34.68 -7.31 -54.46
N PRO A 38 33.90 -6.23 -54.26
CA PRO A 38 34.43 -4.87 -54.29
C PRO A 38 35.57 -4.70 -53.27
N SER A 39 36.45 -3.73 -53.50
CA SER A 39 37.56 -3.43 -52.59
C SER A 39 37.10 -2.87 -51.23
N HIS A 40 35.87 -2.37 -51.16
CA HIS A 40 35.20 -1.90 -49.96
C HIS A 40 33.88 -2.65 -49.77
N LEU A 41 33.72 -3.31 -48.62
CA LEU A 41 32.49 -4.00 -48.23
C LEU A 41 31.93 -3.31 -46.99
N GLN A 42 30.69 -2.81 -47.07
CA GLN A 42 30.02 -2.18 -45.93
C GLN A 42 29.57 -3.24 -44.91
N ALA A 43 29.29 -2.84 -43.67
CA ALA A 43 28.73 -3.71 -42.65
C ALA A 43 27.41 -4.36 -43.11
N GLU A 44 27.15 -5.59 -42.65
CA GLU A 44 25.96 -6.38 -42.96
C GLU A 44 25.69 -6.63 -44.45
N THR A 45 26.70 -6.51 -45.30
CA THR A 45 26.57 -6.79 -46.74
C THR A 45 26.79 -8.27 -47.02
N LEU A 46 25.94 -8.87 -47.87
CA LEU A 46 26.11 -10.23 -48.35
C LEU A 46 27.34 -10.32 -49.28
N VAL A 47 28.35 -11.07 -48.84
CA VAL A 47 29.63 -11.27 -49.54
C VAL A 47 29.52 -12.40 -50.57
N GLY A 48 28.71 -13.41 -50.27
CA GLY A 48 28.46 -14.56 -51.12
C GLY A 48 27.81 -15.70 -50.36
N LYS A 49 27.56 -16.82 -51.04
CA LYS A 49 26.93 -18.01 -50.45
C LYS A 49 27.77 -19.24 -50.78
N VAL A 50 27.99 -20.10 -49.78
CA VAL A 50 28.72 -21.36 -49.90
C VAL A 50 27.79 -22.54 -49.65
N ASN A 51 28.00 -23.64 -50.36
CA ASN A 51 27.21 -24.85 -50.15
C ASN A 51 27.79 -25.65 -48.98
N LEU A 52 27.19 -25.54 -47.80
CA LEU A 52 27.68 -26.23 -46.59
C LEU A 52 27.41 -27.75 -46.66
N GLU A 53 26.31 -28.17 -47.28
CA GLU A 53 25.88 -29.57 -47.36
C GLU A 53 26.80 -30.44 -48.22
N GLU A 54 27.46 -29.83 -49.22
CA GLU A 54 28.47 -30.48 -50.05
C GLU A 54 29.71 -30.90 -49.24
N CYS A 55 30.01 -30.14 -48.18
CA CYS A 55 31.16 -30.36 -47.31
C CYS A 55 30.84 -31.23 -46.09
N LEU A 56 29.71 -30.97 -45.43
CA LEU A 56 29.22 -31.75 -44.30
C LEU A 56 27.70 -31.76 -44.31
N LYS A 57 27.08 -32.92 -44.55
CA LYS A 57 25.62 -33.06 -44.72
C LYS A 57 24.78 -32.58 -43.54
N SER A 58 25.37 -32.48 -42.34
CA SER A 58 24.73 -31.93 -41.14
C SER A 58 25.82 -31.32 -40.26
N ALA A 59 25.85 -29.98 -40.14
CA ALA A 59 26.75 -29.27 -39.24
C ALA A 59 25.95 -28.71 -38.05
N SER A 60 26.37 -29.05 -36.83
CA SER A 60 25.74 -28.55 -35.60
C SER A 60 26.29 -27.20 -35.14
N LEU A 61 27.49 -26.84 -35.62
CA LEU A 61 28.16 -25.59 -35.28
C LEU A 61 28.97 -25.09 -36.48
N ILE A 62 28.77 -23.82 -36.85
CA ILE A 62 29.44 -23.14 -37.96
C ILE A 62 30.23 -21.97 -37.38
N ARG A 63 31.55 -21.91 -37.63
CA ARG A 63 32.39 -20.79 -37.17
C ARG A 63 33.29 -20.27 -38.28
N SER A 64 33.39 -18.95 -38.38
CA SER A 64 34.40 -18.29 -39.20
C SER A 64 35.75 -18.25 -38.47
N SER A 65 36.85 -18.42 -39.20
CA SER A 65 38.19 -18.12 -38.70
C SER A 65 38.46 -16.61 -38.60
N ASP A 66 37.66 -15.79 -39.28
CA ASP A 66 37.79 -14.33 -39.31
C ASP A 66 36.49 -13.69 -38.78
N PRO A 67 36.54 -12.95 -37.66
CA PRO A 67 35.36 -12.33 -37.04
C PRO A 67 34.73 -11.22 -37.89
N ALA A 68 35.42 -10.76 -38.95
CA ALA A 68 34.84 -9.84 -39.92
C ALA A 68 33.70 -10.46 -40.75
N PHE A 69 33.54 -11.79 -40.71
CA PHE A 69 32.53 -12.51 -41.50
C PHE A 69 31.63 -13.38 -40.62
N ARG A 70 30.32 -13.17 -40.73
CA ARG A 70 29.26 -13.99 -40.13
C ARG A 70 28.70 -14.95 -41.17
N ILE A 71 28.60 -16.24 -40.85
CA ILE A 71 28.05 -17.27 -41.72
C ILE A 71 26.73 -17.77 -41.13
N LEU A 72 25.68 -17.77 -41.94
CA LEU A 72 24.36 -18.28 -41.57
C LEU A 72 24.24 -19.79 -41.89
N GLU A 73 23.24 -20.45 -41.31
CA GLU A 73 22.99 -21.90 -41.49
C GLU A 73 22.73 -22.30 -42.94
N ASP A 74 22.21 -21.37 -43.75
CA ASP A 74 21.97 -21.58 -45.18
C ASP A 74 23.25 -21.46 -46.04
N GLY A 75 24.39 -21.11 -45.43
CA GLY A 75 25.67 -20.90 -46.09
C GLY A 75 25.93 -19.47 -46.59
N SER A 76 25.05 -18.51 -46.28
CA SER A 76 25.24 -17.10 -46.65
C SER A 76 26.30 -16.42 -45.75
N ILE A 77 27.20 -15.65 -46.36
CA ILE A 77 28.33 -14.97 -45.72
C ILE A 77 28.09 -13.47 -45.70
N TYR A 78 28.08 -12.85 -44.52
CA TYR A 78 27.87 -11.42 -44.31
C TYR A 78 29.10 -10.79 -43.65
N THR A 79 29.37 -9.51 -43.95
CA THR A 79 30.34 -8.69 -43.19
C THR A 79 29.75 -8.24 -41.85
N THR A 80 30.57 -8.17 -40.80
CA THR A 80 30.14 -7.67 -39.48
C THR A 80 30.41 -6.18 -39.27
N HIS A 81 31.34 -5.61 -40.02
CA HIS A 81 31.71 -4.20 -40.02
C HIS A 81 32.31 -3.82 -41.38
N ASP A 82 32.49 -2.52 -41.62
CA ASP A 82 33.11 -2.02 -42.85
C ASP A 82 34.52 -2.57 -43.03
N LEU A 83 34.76 -3.20 -44.18
CA LEU A 83 36.01 -3.89 -44.49
C LEU A 83 36.61 -3.35 -45.79
N ILE A 84 37.83 -2.79 -45.69
CA ILE A 84 38.66 -2.40 -46.84
C ILE A 84 39.69 -3.51 -47.10
N LEU A 85 39.65 -4.11 -48.29
CA LEU A 85 40.60 -5.14 -48.70
C LEU A 85 41.92 -4.48 -49.16
N SER A 86 42.90 -4.43 -48.26
CA SER A 86 44.23 -3.81 -48.52
C SER A 86 45.18 -4.67 -49.38
N SER A 87 44.88 -5.96 -49.56
CA SER A 87 45.64 -6.91 -50.37
C SER A 87 44.76 -7.49 -51.48
N GLU A 88 45.36 -7.83 -52.63
CA GLU A 88 44.61 -8.33 -53.80
C GLU A 88 43.79 -9.60 -53.50
N ARG A 89 44.13 -10.34 -52.43
CA ARG A 89 43.42 -11.52 -51.96
C ARG A 89 43.40 -11.61 -50.44
N LYS A 90 42.20 -11.70 -49.84
CA LYS A 90 41.99 -12.05 -48.43
C LYS A 90 41.38 -13.45 -48.36
N SER A 91 41.87 -14.34 -47.51
CA SER A 91 41.28 -15.66 -47.34
C SER A 91 40.99 -15.97 -45.89
N PHE A 92 39.86 -16.61 -45.63
CA PHE A 92 39.46 -17.11 -44.32
C PHE A 92 38.82 -18.49 -44.48
N SER A 93 38.65 -19.19 -43.37
CA SER A 93 38.15 -20.55 -43.35
C SER A 93 36.84 -20.63 -42.55
N ILE A 94 35.91 -21.43 -43.05
CA ILE A 94 34.66 -21.77 -42.37
C ILE A 94 34.84 -23.18 -41.80
N PHE A 95 34.75 -23.29 -40.48
CA PHE A 95 34.81 -24.56 -39.77
C PHE A 95 33.39 -25.08 -39.53
N LEU A 96 33.14 -26.29 -40.00
CA LEU A 96 31.89 -27.04 -39.77
C LEU A 96 32.18 -28.18 -38.81
N SER A 97 31.42 -28.29 -37.71
CA SER A 97 31.54 -29.44 -36.81
C SER A 97 30.19 -30.10 -36.53
N ASP A 98 30.20 -31.42 -36.55
CA ASP A 98 29.08 -32.26 -36.12
C ASP A 98 29.37 -32.83 -34.72
N GLY A 99 28.66 -32.33 -33.71
CA GLY A 99 28.80 -32.74 -32.32
C GLY A 99 28.39 -34.19 -32.06
N GLN A 100 27.57 -34.81 -32.92
CA GLN A 100 27.17 -36.21 -32.78
C GLN A 100 28.19 -37.18 -33.37
N ARG A 101 28.86 -36.80 -34.47
CA ARG A 101 29.81 -37.65 -35.20
C ARG A 101 31.29 -37.36 -34.91
N ARG A 102 31.59 -36.27 -34.20
CA ARG A 102 32.97 -35.76 -33.96
C ARG A 102 33.76 -35.56 -35.25
N GLU A 103 33.08 -35.20 -36.34
CA GLU A 103 33.70 -34.83 -37.61
C GLU A 103 33.79 -33.30 -37.71
N GLN A 104 34.96 -32.81 -38.14
CA GLN A 104 35.19 -31.39 -38.38
C GLN A 104 35.75 -31.21 -39.79
N GLN A 105 35.11 -30.37 -40.58
CA GLN A 105 35.53 -30.05 -41.94
C GLN A 105 35.80 -28.55 -42.09
N GLU A 106 36.70 -28.21 -43.01
CA GLU A 106 37.11 -26.83 -43.28
C GLU A 106 36.82 -26.45 -44.73
N ILE A 107 36.09 -25.35 -44.93
CA ILE A 107 35.91 -24.72 -46.25
C ILE A 107 36.78 -23.46 -46.29
N LYS A 108 37.77 -23.44 -47.19
CA LYS A 108 38.61 -22.27 -47.39
C LYS A 108 38.00 -21.33 -48.43
N VAL A 109 37.67 -20.10 -48.00
CA VAL A 109 37.10 -19.04 -48.83
C VAL A 109 38.18 -18.01 -49.17
N VAL A 110 38.34 -17.70 -50.46
CA VAL A 110 39.30 -16.72 -50.97
C VAL A 110 38.54 -15.57 -51.64
N LEU A 111 38.61 -14.39 -51.04
CA LEU A 111 38.09 -13.14 -51.57
C LEU A 111 39.15 -12.49 -52.47
N SER A 112 38.77 -12.09 -53.67
CA SER A 112 39.64 -11.33 -54.59
C SER A 112 38.97 -10.00 -54.98
N ALA A 113 39.72 -8.90 -54.85
CA ALA A 113 39.22 -7.57 -55.16
C ALA A 113 39.06 -7.38 -56.68
N ARG A 114 37.97 -6.74 -57.10
CA ARG A 114 37.71 -6.42 -58.52
C ARG A 114 38.61 -5.25 -58.97
N GLU A 115 39.58 -5.49 -59.85
CA GLU A 115 40.36 -4.42 -60.50
C GLU A 115 39.48 -3.59 -61.45
N ASN A 116 39.31 -2.29 -61.17
CA ASN A 116 38.88 -1.31 -62.15
C ASN A 116 40.09 -0.86 -62.98
N LYS A 117 40.37 -1.54 -64.09
CA LYS A 117 41.41 -1.11 -65.06
C LYS A 117 40.92 0.07 -65.89
N SER A 118 41.49 1.25 -65.65
CA SER A 118 41.47 2.39 -66.57
C SER A 118 42.43 2.15 -67.75
N PRO A 119 42.14 2.65 -68.98
CA PRO A 119 42.90 2.27 -70.16
C PRO A 119 44.15 3.14 -70.34
N LYS A 120 45.34 2.53 -70.29
CA LYS A 120 46.59 3.14 -70.81
C LYS A 120 46.87 2.64 -72.23
N LYS A 121 47.22 3.61 -73.10
CA LYS A 121 47.56 3.48 -74.52
C LYS A 121 48.55 2.35 -74.80
N ARG A 122 48.31 1.58 -75.88
CA ARG A 122 49.34 0.75 -76.52
C ARG A 122 49.31 0.92 -78.04
N HIS A 123 50.49 1.17 -78.59
CA HIS A 123 50.83 1.01 -79.99
C HIS A 123 50.62 -0.45 -80.43
N THR A 124 50.17 -0.58 -81.67
CA THR A 124 49.75 -1.78 -82.38
C THR A 124 50.93 -2.65 -82.83
N LYS A 125 50.75 -3.97 -82.71
CA LYS A 125 51.15 -4.94 -83.74
C LYS A 125 50.08 -6.01 -83.85
N ASP A 126 49.81 -6.37 -85.10
CA ASP A 126 48.63 -7.04 -85.62
C ASP A 126 48.33 -8.42 -85.04
N THR A 127 47.04 -8.64 -84.78
CA THR A 127 46.35 -9.89 -85.12
C THR A 127 44.84 -9.61 -85.16
N ALA A 128 44.23 -9.85 -86.31
CA ALA A 128 42.83 -9.52 -86.59
C ALA A 128 41.86 -10.29 -85.67
N LEU A 129 41.13 -9.55 -84.84
CA LEU A 129 39.95 -10.04 -84.11
C LEU A 129 38.74 -9.20 -84.51
N LYS A 130 37.69 -9.87 -85.01
CA LYS A 130 36.37 -9.27 -85.30
C LYS A 130 35.81 -8.62 -84.04
N ARG A 131 35.44 -7.34 -84.15
CA ARG A 131 34.91 -6.49 -83.09
C ARG A 131 33.46 -6.87 -82.76
N SER A 132 33.18 -7.39 -81.56
CA SER A 132 31.84 -7.27 -80.98
C SER A 132 31.64 -5.82 -80.54
N LYS A 133 30.64 -5.10 -81.07
CA LYS A 133 30.24 -3.76 -80.58
C LYS A 133 30.05 -3.88 -79.05
N ARG A 134 30.84 -3.15 -78.25
CA ARG A 134 30.60 -3.04 -76.80
C ARG A 134 29.25 -2.35 -76.65
N ARG A 135 28.28 -2.99 -75.97
CA ARG A 135 27.05 -2.33 -75.55
C ARG A 135 27.45 -1.19 -74.62
N TRP A 136 27.44 0.05 -75.13
CA TRP A 136 27.46 1.22 -74.27
C TRP A 136 26.24 1.13 -73.35
N ALA A 137 26.37 1.48 -72.08
CA ALA A 137 25.19 1.77 -71.29
C ALA A 137 24.40 2.85 -72.05
N PRO A 138 23.07 2.71 -72.22
CA PRO A 138 22.27 3.75 -72.87
C PRO A 138 22.58 5.08 -72.20
N ILE A 139 22.86 6.12 -72.98
CA ILE A 139 22.98 7.47 -72.43
C ILE A 139 21.57 7.84 -71.98
N PRO A 140 21.30 8.02 -70.68
CA PRO A 140 19.95 8.38 -70.25
C PRO A 140 19.64 9.77 -70.77
N ALA A 141 18.50 9.91 -71.46
CA ALA A 141 17.92 11.22 -71.74
C ALA A 141 17.15 11.67 -70.50
N SER A 142 17.20 12.95 -70.18
CA SER A 142 16.45 13.50 -69.05
C SER A 142 15.38 14.49 -69.51
N LEU A 143 14.22 14.47 -68.85
CA LEU A 143 13.12 15.39 -69.07
C LEU A 143 12.66 15.98 -67.76
N MET A 144 12.63 17.30 -67.67
CA MET A 144 12.04 17.99 -66.52
C MET A 144 10.54 17.72 -66.46
N GLU A 145 10.06 17.38 -65.27
CA GLU A 145 8.63 17.23 -65.01
C GLU A 145 7.87 18.55 -65.13
N ASN A 146 6.54 18.48 -65.13
CA ASN A 146 5.65 19.65 -65.11
C ASN A 146 5.92 20.71 -66.20
N SER A 147 6.67 20.35 -67.25
CA SER A 147 6.97 21.20 -68.39
C SER A 147 5.66 21.72 -69.02
N LEU A 148 5.61 23.03 -69.26
CA LEU A 148 4.45 23.70 -69.86
C LEU A 148 4.45 23.63 -71.40
N GLY A 149 5.49 23.04 -72.00
CA GLY A 149 5.64 22.92 -73.45
C GLY A 149 6.43 24.08 -74.08
N PRO A 150 6.33 24.28 -75.41
CA PRO A 150 5.30 23.75 -76.30
C PRO A 150 5.46 22.25 -76.58
N PHE A 151 4.33 21.53 -76.61
CA PHE A 151 4.27 20.13 -77.03
C PHE A 151 3.97 20.01 -78.53
N PRO A 152 4.53 19.01 -79.24
CA PRO A 152 5.37 17.93 -78.74
C PRO A 152 6.81 18.40 -78.42
N GLN A 153 7.31 18.07 -77.23
CA GLN A 153 8.63 18.50 -76.74
C GLN A 153 9.69 17.49 -77.20
N HIS A 154 10.74 17.97 -77.85
CA HIS A 154 11.86 17.12 -78.29
C HIS A 154 12.61 16.54 -77.07
N VAL A 155 12.93 15.24 -77.12
CA VAL A 155 13.60 14.50 -76.03
C VAL A 155 15.02 14.15 -76.41
N GLN A 156 15.18 13.35 -77.46
CA GLN A 156 16.47 12.89 -77.96
C GLN A 156 16.33 12.41 -79.40
N GLN A 157 17.45 12.28 -80.10
CA GLN A 157 17.50 11.72 -81.44
C GLN A 157 18.31 10.43 -81.44
N ILE A 158 17.76 9.38 -82.05
CA ILE A 158 18.49 8.12 -82.29
C ILE A 158 18.69 7.93 -83.79
N GLN A 159 19.88 7.45 -84.18
CA GLN A 159 20.20 7.18 -85.58
C GLN A 159 20.99 5.88 -85.71
N SER A 160 20.74 5.15 -86.79
CA SER A 160 21.49 3.96 -87.19
C SER A 160 22.54 4.31 -88.23
N ASP A 161 23.77 3.81 -88.06
CA ASP A 161 24.84 3.93 -89.06
C ASP A 161 24.50 3.21 -90.37
N ALA A 162 23.61 2.21 -90.33
CA ALA A 162 23.10 1.50 -91.50
C ALA A 162 22.18 2.36 -92.39
N ALA A 163 21.73 3.53 -91.93
CA ALA A 163 20.90 4.46 -92.72
C ALA A 163 21.62 5.01 -93.95
N GLN A 164 22.96 4.88 -94.02
CA GLN A 164 23.74 5.25 -95.22
C GLN A 164 23.50 4.30 -96.39
N ASN A 165 23.10 3.05 -96.11
CA ASN A 165 22.98 1.98 -97.10
C ASN A 165 21.52 1.59 -97.39
N TYR A 166 20.61 1.89 -96.47
CA TYR A 166 19.19 1.52 -96.55
C TYR A 166 18.29 2.67 -96.11
N THR A 167 17.09 2.75 -96.69
CA THR A 167 16.01 3.59 -96.14
C THR A 167 15.47 2.93 -94.87
N ILE A 168 15.75 3.53 -93.72
CA ILE A 168 15.36 3.03 -92.40
C ILE A 168 14.17 3.83 -91.87
N PHE A 169 13.17 3.11 -91.37
CA PHE A 169 12.08 3.61 -90.55
C PHE A 169 12.31 3.27 -89.09
N TYR A 170 12.29 4.30 -88.24
CA TYR A 170 12.40 4.18 -86.80
C TYR A 170 11.03 3.96 -86.15
N SER A 171 11.00 3.12 -85.11
CA SER A 171 9.83 2.92 -84.26
C SER A 171 10.26 2.71 -82.81
N ILE A 172 9.42 3.10 -81.85
CA ILE A 172 9.65 2.88 -80.41
C ILE A 172 8.51 2.06 -79.80
N SER A 173 8.82 1.28 -78.75
CA SER A 173 7.84 0.51 -77.96
C SER A 173 8.30 0.42 -76.50
N GLY A 174 7.36 0.44 -75.57
CA GLY A 174 7.56 0.41 -74.13
C GLY A 174 6.42 1.08 -73.33
N PRO A 175 6.47 1.02 -71.99
CA PRO A 175 5.64 1.84 -71.12
C PRO A 175 5.84 3.32 -71.45
N GLY A 176 4.78 4.05 -71.77
CA GLY A 176 4.88 5.41 -72.30
C GLY A 176 4.53 5.51 -73.79
N VAL A 177 4.43 4.41 -74.53
CA VAL A 177 4.15 4.41 -75.98
C VAL A 177 2.94 3.52 -76.29
N ASP A 178 3.18 2.21 -76.41
CA ASP A 178 2.22 1.16 -76.72
C ASP A 178 1.75 0.41 -75.46
N LYS A 179 2.25 0.80 -74.29
CA LYS A 179 1.81 0.36 -72.95
C LYS A 179 1.56 1.58 -72.06
N GLU A 180 0.73 1.41 -71.03
CA GLU A 180 0.39 2.50 -70.10
C GLU A 180 1.65 3.14 -69.47
N PRO A 181 1.69 4.48 -69.36
CA PRO A 181 0.75 5.46 -69.94
C PRO A 181 0.87 5.54 -71.48
N PHE A 182 -0.23 5.37 -72.21
CA PHE A 182 -0.18 5.30 -73.68
C PHE A 182 0.13 6.65 -74.34
N ASN A 183 0.84 6.60 -75.47
CA ASN A 183 1.15 7.75 -76.35
C ASN A 183 1.78 8.95 -75.63
N LEU A 184 2.57 8.71 -74.58
CA LEU A 184 3.35 9.75 -73.92
C LEU A 184 4.59 10.13 -74.75
N PHE A 185 5.22 9.15 -75.38
CA PHE A 185 6.32 9.34 -76.32
C PHE A 185 5.94 8.85 -77.72
N TYR A 186 6.47 9.51 -78.75
CA TYR A 186 6.49 8.98 -80.11
C TYR A 186 7.83 9.29 -80.78
N ILE A 187 8.13 8.57 -81.85
CA ILE A 187 9.32 8.79 -82.67
C ILE A 187 8.90 9.16 -84.10
N GLU A 188 9.56 10.14 -84.69
CA GLU A 188 9.44 10.41 -86.11
C GLU A 188 10.16 9.34 -86.93
N LYS A 189 9.44 8.74 -87.88
CA LYS A 189 9.89 7.54 -88.60
C LYS A 189 11.16 7.77 -89.43
N ASP A 190 11.36 8.96 -89.96
CA ASP A 190 12.42 9.25 -90.92
C ASP A 190 13.66 9.90 -90.27
N THR A 191 13.45 10.70 -89.23
CA THR A 191 14.50 11.48 -88.55
C THR A 191 15.07 10.78 -87.30
N GLY A 192 14.28 9.90 -86.68
CA GLY A 192 14.63 9.25 -85.43
C GLY A 192 14.52 10.17 -84.21
N ASP A 193 13.87 11.33 -84.35
CA ASP A 193 13.60 12.26 -83.25
C ASP A 193 12.46 11.73 -82.37
N ILE A 194 12.74 11.61 -81.06
CA ILE A 194 11.79 11.19 -80.04
C ILE A 194 11.21 12.44 -79.39
N PHE A 195 9.89 12.47 -79.28
CA PHE A 195 9.15 13.57 -78.69
C PHE A 195 8.26 13.10 -77.53
N CYS A 196 8.09 13.97 -76.54
CA CYS A 196 7.12 13.85 -75.46
C CYS A 196 5.86 14.65 -75.83
N THR A 197 4.67 14.03 -75.70
CA THR A 197 3.41 14.63 -76.16
C THR A 197 2.71 15.50 -75.13
N ARG A 198 3.01 15.29 -73.83
CA ARG A 198 2.31 15.89 -72.70
C ARG A 198 3.26 16.06 -71.52
N SER A 199 2.84 16.86 -70.54
CA SER A 199 3.57 17.00 -69.28
C SER A 199 3.55 15.70 -68.49
N ILE A 200 4.59 15.50 -67.68
CA ILE A 200 4.84 14.31 -66.86
C ILE A 200 5.02 14.78 -65.43
N ASP A 201 4.48 14.02 -64.49
CA ASP A 201 4.63 14.18 -63.04
C ASP A 201 5.57 13.06 -62.59
N ARG A 202 6.67 13.43 -61.93
CA ARG A 202 7.76 12.53 -61.53
C ARG A 202 7.33 11.67 -60.34
N GLU A 203 6.58 12.21 -59.39
CA GLU A 203 6.02 11.49 -58.23
C GLU A 203 5.18 10.28 -58.68
N LYS A 204 4.57 10.38 -59.87
CA LYS A 204 3.88 9.27 -60.51
C LYS A 204 4.76 8.37 -61.37
N TYR A 205 5.71 8.93 -62.12
CA TYR A 205 6.58 8.20 -63.04
C TYR A 205 8.03 8.71 -63.04
N GLU A 206 8.91 8.07 -62.28
CA GLU A 206 10.33 8.48 -62.17
C GLU A 206 11.16 8.28 -63.45
N GLN A 207 10.84 7.24 -64.24
CA GLN A 207 11.57 6.92 -65.46
C GLN A 207 10.76 6.03 -66.42
N PHE A 208 11.09 6.11 -67.71
CA PHE A 208 10.52 5.27 -68.76
C PHE A 208 11.60 4.46 -69.46
N ALA A 209 11.43 3.13 -69.48
CA ALA A 209 12.30 2.20 -70.18
C ALA A 209 11.67 1.82 -71.53
N LEU A 210 12.18 2.39 -72.61
CA LEU A 210 11.71 2.20 -73.98
C LEU A 210 12.70 1.35 -74.79
N TYR A 211 12.24 0.84 -75.93
CA TYR A 211 13.08 0.19 -76.93
C TYR A 211 12.93 0.92 -78.27
N GLY A 212 14.06 1.37 -78.82
CA GLY A 212 14.15 1.90 -80.18
C GLY A 212 14.47 0.81 -81.18
N TYR A 213 13.77 0.83 -82.32
CA TYR A 213 13.91 -0.12 -83.40
C TYR A 213 14.24 0.63 -84.70
N ALA A 214 15.05 0.01 -85.54
CA ALA A 214 15.37 0.46 -86.88
C ALA A 214 14.99 -0.66 -87.85
N THR A 215 14.05 -0.40 -88.75
CA THR A 215 13.51 -1.39 -89.70
C THR A 215 13.44 -0.80 -91.10
N THR A 216 13.50 -1.61 -92.14
CA THR A 216 13.32 -1.16 -93.53
C THR A 216 11.87 -1.41 -94.01
N ALA A 217 11.48 -0.84 -95.15
CA ALA A 217 10.12 -0.96 -95.70
C ALA A 217 9.63 -2.40 -95.89
N ASP A 218 10.56 -3.32 -96.18
CA ASP A 218 10.37 -4.75 -96.38
C ASP A 218 10.40 -5.58 -95.08
N GLY A 219 10.53 -4.93 -93.92
CA GLY A 219 10.50 -5.57 -92.60
C GLY A 219 11.84 -6.17 -92.15
N TYR A 220 12.93 -5.91 -92.88
CA TYR A 220 14.27 -6.29 -92.44
C TYR A 220 14.75 -5.35 -91.30
N ALA A 221 15.31 -5.93 -90.24
CA ALA A 221 15.80 -5.21 -89.07
C ALA A 221 17.34 -5.17 -89.07
N PRO A 222 17.98 -4.11 -89.63
CA PRO A 222 19.43 -4.03 -89.75
C PRO A 222 20.17 -3.90 -88.42
N GLU A 223 19.51 -3.42 -87.37
CA GLU A 223 20.08 -3.21 -86.03
C GLU A 223 19.26 -3.94 -84.96
N TYR A 224 19.93 -4.32 -83.87
CA TYR A 224 19.24 -4.85 -82.69
C TYR A 224 18.49 -3.75 -81.95
N PRO A 225 17.38 -4.07 -81.25
CA PRO A 225 16.63 -3.08 -80.47
C PRO A 225 17.54 -2.37 -79.44
N LEU A 226 17.50 -1.05 -79.44
CA LEU A 226 18.27 -0.19 -78.54
C LEU A 226 17.43 0.09 -77.29
N PRO A 227 17.84 -0.40 -76.08
CA PRO A 227 17.19 0.02 -74.85
C PRO A 227 17.46 1.51 -74.61
N LEU A 228 16.41 2.28 -74.34
CA LEU A 228 16.42 3.70 -74.07
C LEU A 228 15.83 3.93 -72.68
N ILE A 229 16.50 4.74 -71.87
CA ILE A 229 15.99 5.13 -70.56
C ILE A 229 15.80 6.64 -70.59
N ILE A 230 14.56 7.08 -70.38
CA ILE A 230 14.20 8.47 -70.18
C ILE A 230 14.02 8.66 -68.67
N LYS A 231 14.94 9.37 -68.02
CA LYS A 231 14.82 9.75 -66.61
C LYS A 231 13.97 11.02 -66.53
N ILE A 232 13.01 11.08 -65.62
CA ILE A 232 12.30 12.31 -65.30
C ILE A 232 13.10 13.05 -64.22
N GLU A 233 13.41 14.33 -64.46
CA GLU A 233 14.03 15.21 -63.48
C GLU A 233 12.97 15.86 -62.62
N ASP A 234 13.30 16.01 -61.35
CA ASP A 234 12.47 16.55 -60.28
C ASP A 234 12.50 18.08 -60.25
N ASP A 235 11.35 18.70 -59.99
CA ASP A 235 11.22 20.11 -59.60
C ASP A 235 10.64 20.20 -58.18
N ASN A 236 10.80 21.33 -57.51
CA ASN A 236 10.30 21.51 -56.14
C ASN A 236 8.80 21.88 -56.15
N ASP A 237 7.93 20.93 -56.52
CA ASP A 237 6.50 21.15 -56.70
C ASP A 237 5.63 20.59 -55.55
N ASN A 238 6.19 19.74 -54.68
CA ASN A 238 5.53 19.30 -53.45
C ASN A 238 5.99 20.12 -52.24
N ALA A 239 5.02 20.64 -51.48
CA ALA A 239 5.33 21.29 -50.21
C ALA A 239 5.39 20.26 -49.08
N PRO A 240 6.35 20.36 -48.14
CA PRO A 240 6.44 19.44 -47.02
C PRO A 240 5.22 19.57 -46.12
N TYR A 241 4.70 18.45 -45.61
CA TYR A 241 3.53 18.44 -44.73
C TYR A 241 3.75 17.59 -43.47
N PHE A 242 3.10 17.99 -42.37
CA PHE A 242 3.07 17.20 -41.15
C PHE A 242 2.06 16.06 -41.28
N GLU A 243 2.40 14.87 -40.78
CA GLU A 243 1.52 13.70 -40.77
C GLU A 243 0.21 13.97 -40.00
N HIS A 244 0.30 14.76 -38.93
CA HIS A 244 -0.85 15.19 -38.13
C HIS A 244 -0.89 16.71 -38.02
N ARG A 245 -2.08 17.29 -38.22
CA ARG A 245 -2.32 18.74 -38.10
C ARG A 245 -2.10 19.25 -36.67
N VAL A 246 -2.48 18.45 -35.68
CA VAL A 246 -2.29 18.73 -34.25
C VAL A 246 -1.59 17.54 -33.62
N THR A 247 -0.45 17.78 -32.97
CA THR A 247 0.31 16.77 -32.23
C THR A 247 0.37 17.16 -30.75
N ILE A 248 0.20 16.19 -29.85
CA ILE A 248 0.24 16.44 -28.40
C ILE A 248 1.45 15.72 -27.81
N PHE A 249 2.23 16.43 -27.00
CA PHE A 249 3.29 15.85 -26.18
C PHE A 249 3.06 16.17 -24.71
N THR A 250 3.56 15.29 -23.84
CA THR A 250 3.60 15.51 -22.39
C THR A 250 5.04 15.64 -21.92
N VAL A 251 5.28 16.47 -20.92
CA VAL A 251 6.58 16.59 -20.27
C VAL A 251 6.36 16.83 -18.77
N PRO A 252 7.11 16.17 -17.88
CA PRO A 252 7.04 16.48 -16.46
C PRO A 252 7.46 17.93 -16.23
N GLU A 253 6.74 18.61 -15.36
CA GLU A 253 7.18 19.90 -14.85
C GLU A 253 8.47 19.78 -14.04
N ASN A 254 9.08 20.91 -13.68
CA ASN A 254 10.33 20.98 -12.93
C ASN A 254 11.51 20.20 -13.55
N CYS A 255 11.37 19.73 -14.80
CA CYS A 255 12.39 18.99 -15.50
C CYS A 255 13.59 19.88 -15.83
N ARG A 256 14.76 19.26 -16.00
CA ARG A 256 15.98 19.99 -16.33
C ARG A 256 15.86 20.64 -17.70
N SER A 257 16.55 21.77 -17.89
CA SER A 257 16.73 22.34 -19.23
C SER A 257 17.46 21.33 -20.14
N GLY A 258 17.07 21.30 -21.41
CA GLY A 258 17.55 20.34 -22.41
C GLY A 258 16.81 19.01 -22.40
N THR A 259 15.76 18.85 -21.58
CA THR A 259 14.91 17.65 -21.61
C THR A 259 14.20 17.57 -22.96
N SER A 260 14.30 16.41 -23.61
CA SER A 260 13.62 16.15 -24.89
C SER A 260 12.14 15.92 -24.65
N VAL A 261 11.29 16.76 -25.24
CA VAL A 261 9.82 16.68 -25.15
C VAL A 261 9.27 15.68 -26.16
N GLY A 262 9.79 15.72 -27.39
CA GLY A 262 9.28 14.90 -28.48
C GLY A 262 9.94 15.23 -29.80
N LYS A 263 9.60 14.47 -30.84
CA LYS A 263 10.09 14.68 -32.22
C LYS A 263 8.91 14.82 -33.16
N VAL A 264 8.94 15.86 -33.99
CA VAL A 264 8.04 15.97 -35.13
C VAL A 264 8.69 15.52 -36.42
N THR A 265 7.87 14.94 -37.29
CA THR A 265 8.27 14.47 -38.60
C THR A 265 7.31 15.06 -39.63
N ALA A 266 7.88 15.58 -40.71
CA ALA A 266 7.17 15.99 -41.90
C ALA A 266 7.70 15.19 -43.09
N THR A 267 6.85 15.04 -44.10
CA THR A 267 7.14 14.31 -45.32
C THR A 267 7.04 15.24 -46.52
N ASP A 268 7.94 15.03 -47.46
CA ASP A 268 8.01 15.71 -48.75
C ASP A 268 8.12 14.63 -49.83
N LEU A 269 7.38 14.82 -50.93
CA LEU A 269 7.20 13.79 -51.96
C LEU A 269 8.15 13.94 -53.14
N ASP A 270 8.86 15.07 -53.24
CA ASP A 270 9.90 15.34 -54.24
C ASP A 270 11.07 14.33 -54.15
N GLU A 271 12.06 14.40 -55.05
CA GLU A 271 13.17 13.44 -55.12
C GLU A 271 13.96 13.43 -53.79
N PRO A 272 14.08 12.26 -53.11
CA PRO A 272 14.75 12.16 -51.82
C PRO A 272 16.25 12.45 -51.95
N ASP A 273 16.88 12.86 -50.83
CA ASP A 273 18.31 13.18 -50.74
C ASP A 273 18.77 14.38 -51.61
N THR A 274 17.83 15.19 -52.12
CA THR A 274 18.10 16.42 -52.86
C THR A 274 17.97 17.65 -51.95
N LEU A 275 18.03 18.87 -52.52
CA LEU A 275 17.64 20.08 -51.80
C LEU A 275 16.12 20.19 -51.67
N HIS A 276 15.36 19.65 -52.63
CA HIS A 276 13.90 19.74 -52.66
C HIS A 276 13.32 19.01 -51.44
N THR A 277 13.89 17.87 -51.04
CA THR A 277 13.48 17.16 -49.82
C THR A 277 14.27 17.52 -48.56
N ARG A 278 15.13 18.56 -48.60
CA ARG A 278 15.94 18.95 -47.42
C ARG A 278 15.14 19.85 -46.48
N LEU A 279 14.47 19.21 -45.53
CA LEU A 279 13.59 19.89 -44.58
C LEU A 279 14.32 20.61 -43.45
N LYS A 280 13.81 21.79 -43.09
CA LYS A 280 14.19 22.55 -41.90
C LYS A 280 12.96 22.89 -41.06
N TYR A 281 13.04 22.59 -39.77
CA TYR A 281 11.99 22.85 -38.79
C TYR A 281 12.28 24.13 -37.99
N LYS A 282 11.24 24.90 -37.67
CA LYS A 282 11.32 26.03 -36.73
C LYS A 282 10.02 26.25 -35.96
N ILE A 283 10.14 26.78 -34.75
CA ILE A 283 9.00 27.29 -33.97
C ILE A 283 8.73 28.72 -34.43
N LEU A 284 7.56 28.98 -35.02
CA LEU A 284 7.13 30.32 -35.41
C LEU A 284 6.65 31.13 -34.21
N GLN A 285 5.82 30.51 -33.36
CA GLN A 285 5.19 31.17 -32.22
C GLN A 285 4.99 30.18 -31.07
N GLN A 286 5.16 30.66 -29.85
CA GLN A 286 4.78 29.95 -28.63
C GLN A 286 3.60 30.70 -27.99
N ILE A 287 2.68 29.98 -27.37
CA ILE A 287 1.59 30.53 -26.57
C ILE A 287 1.60 29.80 -25.23
N PRO A 288 1.83 30.48 -24.09
CA PRO A 288 2.16 31.91 -23.93
C PRO A 288 3.47 32.35 -24.64
N ASP A 289 3.54 33.59 -25.12
CA ASP A 289 4.64 34.08 -25.98
C ASP A 289 5.97 34.28 -25.23
N HIS A 290 5.89 34.69 -23.96
CA HIS A 290 7.07 34.92 -23.13
C HIS A 290 6.91 34.36 -21.71
N PRO A 291 8.00 33.81 -21.12
CA PRO A 291 9.29 33.52 -21.75
C PRO A 291 9.23 32.28 -22.68
N LYS A 292 10.19 32.15 -23.59
CA LYS A 292 10.28 30.98 -24.49
C LYS A 292 10.88 29.78 -23.76
N HIS A 293 10.07 28.74 -23.56
CA HIS A 293 10.43 27.54 -22.80
C HIS A 293 10.90 26.37 -23.69
N PHE A 294 10.69 26.48 -25.01
CA PHE A 294 11.00 25.41 -25.96
C PHE A 294 11.89 25.89 -27.10
N SER A 295 12.73 24.97 -27.57
CA SER A 295 13.53 25.10 -28.77
C SER A 295 13.41 23.83 -29.59
N ILE A 296 13.54 23.94 -30.92
CA ILE A 296 13.53 22.79 -31.81
C ILE A 296 14.86 22.69 -32.56
N HIS A 297 15.38 21.47 -32.68
CA HIS A 297 16.53 21.21 -33.51
C HIS A 297 16.13 21.23 -35.00
N PRO A 298 16.73 22.10 -35.83
CA PRO A 298 16.20 22.42 -37.16
C PRO A 298 16.31 21.28 -38.18
N ASP A 299 17.24 20.33 -38.00
CA ASP A 299 17.40 19.18 -38.91
C ASP A 299 16.65 17.93 -38.48
N THR A 300 16.38 17.77 -37.17
CA THR A 300 15.87 16.51 -36.62
C THR A 300 14.43 16.60 -36.17
N GLY A 301 13.89 17.82 -36.01
CA GLY A 301 12.53 18.04 -35.52
C GLY A 301 12.36 17.76 -34.02
N VAL A 302 13.45 17.57 -33.26
CA VAL A 302 13.40 17.27 -31.83
C VAL A 302 13.18 18.56 -31.04
N ILE A 303 12.14 18.58 -30.21
CA ILE A 303 11.78 19.69 -29.33
C ILE A 303 12.38 19.44 -27.95
N THR A 304 13.07 20.44 -27.43
CA THR A 304 13.75 20.39 -26.11
C THR A 304 13.36 21.60 -25.26
N THR A 305 13.33 21.41 -23.95
CA THR A 305 13.13 22.51 -22.99
C THR A 305 14.36 23.43 -22.95
N THR A 306 14.15 24.74 -22.86
CA THR A 306 15.24 25.74 -22.76
C THR A 306 15.46 26.21 -21.33
N THR A 307 14.44 26.09 -20.48
CA THR A 307 14.44 26.55 -19.08
C THR A 307 14.13 25.40 -18.14
N PRO A 308 14.68 25.40 -16.91
CA PRO A 308 14.30 24.43 -15.87
C PRO A 308 13.06 24.85 -15.07
N PHE A 309 12.34 25.91 -15.48
CA PHE A 309 11.24 26.53 -14.73
C PHE A 309 9.89 26.29 -15.41
N LEU A 310 9.66 25.07 -15.89
CA LEU A 310 8.33 24.62 -16.29
C LEU A 310 7.57 24.25 -15.03
N ASP A 311 6.39 24.81 -14.84
CA ASP A 311 5.62 24.77 -13.60
C ASP A 311 4.14 24.79 -14.01
N ARG A 312 3.45 23.70 -13.68
CA ARG A 312 2.07 23.42 -14.09
C ARG A 312 1.09 24.32 -13.35
N GLU A 313 1.36 24.65 -12.09
CA GLU A 313 0.57 25.56 -11.26
C GLU A 313 0.52 26.97 -11.85
N LYS A 314 1.59 27.39 -12.54
CA LYS A 314 1.63 28.63 -13.31
C LYS A 314 0.99 28.50 -14.69
N CYS A 315 1.33 27.46 -15.46
CA CYS A 315 0.81 27.24 -16.80
C CYS A 315 0.87 25.75 -17.17
N ASP A 316 -0.29 25.12 -17.26
CA ASP A 316 -0.44 23.69 -17.50
C ASP A 316 -0.23 23.26 -18.96
N THR A 317 -0.42 24.17 -19.93
CA THR A 317 -0.36 23.86 -21.36
C THR A 317 0.30 24.97 -22.18
N TYR A 318 1.18 24.57 -23.09
CA TYR A 318 1.80 25.42 -24.10
C TYR A 318 1.38 25.00 -25.51
N GLN A 319 1.19 25.98 -26.40
CA GLN A 319 0.95 25.72 -27.82
C GLN A 319 2.09 26.29 -28.67
N LEU A 320 2.66 25.47 -29.54
CA LEU A 320 3.69 25.84 -30.49
C LEU A 320 3.10 25.81 -31.91
N ILE A 321 3.20 26.93 -32.62
CA ILE A 321 2.96 26.98 -34.06
C ILE A 321 4.29 26.70 -34.74
N MET A 322 4.31 25.63 -35.52
CA MET A 322 5.49 25.10 -36.19
C MET A 322 5.46 25.42 -37.67
N GLU A 323 6.64 25.58 -38.26
CA GLU A 323 6.84 25.59 -39.70
C GLU A 323 7.86 24.51 -40.06
N VAL A 324 7.58 23.79 -41.14
CA VAL A 324 8.55 23.00 -41.89
C VAL A 324 8.70 23.59 -43.27
N ARG A 325 9.95 23.75 -43.72
CA ARG A 325 10.29 24.32 -45.03
C ARG A 325 11.34 23.47 -45.72
N ASP A 326 11.15 23.25 -47.01
CA ASP A 326 12.09 22.56 -47.88
C ASP A 326 13.31 23.44 -48.27
N MET A 327 14.09 23.02 -49.27
CA MET A 327 15.19 23.79 -49.83
C MET A 327 16.25 24.22 -48.81
N GLY A 328 16.41 23.44 -47.74
CA GLY A 328 17.30 23.75 -46.63
C GLY A 328 16.85 24.97 -45.81
N GLY A 329 15.55 25.30 -45.82
CA GLY A 329 14.96 26.42 -45.10
C GLY A 329 15.13 27.78 -45.76
N GLN A 330 15.48 27.81 -47.05
CA GLN A 330 15.64 29.06 -47.80
C GLN A 330 14.29 29.75 -48.02
N PRO A 331 14.21 31.10 -48.06
CA PRO A 331 12.93 31.82 -48.09
C PRO A 331 12.00 31.50 -49.28
N PHE A 332 12.56 31.02 -50.39
CA PHE A 332 11.81 30.63 -51.59
C PHE A 332 11.30 29.18 -51.53
N GLY A 333 11.74 28.39 -50.55
CA GLY A 333 11.27 27.03 -50.35
C GLY A 333 9.79 26.97 -49.98
N LEU A 334 9.09 25.91 -50.36
CA LEU A 334 7.70 25.69 -49.97
C LEU A 334 7.65 25.29 -48.49
N PHE A 335 6.55 25.64 -47.84
CA PHE A 335 6.39 25.43 -46.41
C PHE A 335 4.95 25.11 -46.04
N ASN A 336 4.82 24.44 -44.92
CA ASN A 336 3.54 24.21 -44.28
C ASN A 336 3.65 24.43 -42.77
N THR A 337 2.50 24.63 -42.13
CA THR A 337 2.44 24.91 -40.69
C THR A 337 1.65 23.84 -39.95
N GLY A 338 2.03 23.59 -38.70
CA GLY A 338 1.38 22.62 -37.82
C GLY A 338 1.28 23.16 -36.41
N THR A 339 0.36 22.61 -35.61
CA THR A 339 0.21 22.99 -34.20
C THR A 339 0.67 21.84 -33.31
N ILE A 340 1.53 22.14 -32.34
CA ILE A 340 1.94 21.20 -31.31
C ILE A 340 1.45 21.73 -29.97
N THR A 341 0.76 20.89 -29.21
CA THR A 341 0.35 21.20 -27.85
C THR A 341 1.23 20.41 -26.89
N ILE A 342 1.86 21.09 -25.94
CA ILE A 342 2.67 20.49 -24.88
C ILE A 342 1.91 20.68 -23.59
N SER A 343 1.41 19.59 -23.01
CA SER A 343 0.78 19.58 -21.69
C SER A 343 1.80 19.18 -20.64
N LEU A 344 1.87 19.90 -19.53
CA LEU A 344 2.73 19.55 -18.42
C LEU A 344 2.10 18.42 -17.60
N GLU A 345 2.90 17.42 -17.27
CA GLU A 345 2.52 16.37 -16.32
C GLU A 345 2.87 16.84 -14.91
N ASP A 346 1.90 16.68 -14.02
CA ASP A 346 1.94 17.12 -12.62
C ASP A 346 2.98 16.32 -11.83
N GLU A 347 3.84 17.01 -11.07
CA GLU A 347 4.71 16.41 -10.06
C GLU A 347 4.37 16.97 -8.68
N ASN A 348 4.55 16.17 -7.63
CA ASN A 348 4.22 16.60 -6.26
C ASN A 348 5.28 17.56 -5.67
N ASP A 349 5.31 18.81 -6.10
CA ASP A 349 6.25 19.84 -5.66
C ASP A 349 5.64 20.86 -4.68
N ASN A 350 4.31 20.86 -4.49
CA ASN A 350 3.63 21.72 -3.52
C ASN A 350 3.09 20.92 -2.32
N PRO A 351 3.72 21.01 -1.13
CA PRO A 351 3.20 20.33 0.04
C PRO A 351 1.88 20.93 0.55
N PRO A 352 0.98 20.11 1.11
CA PRO A 352 -0.30 20.55 1.62
C PRO A 352 -0.08 21.44 2.83
N SER A 353 -0.77 22.57 2.85
CA SER A 353 -0.62 23.60 3.88
C SER A 353 -1.94 23.82 4.60
N PHE A 354 -1.88 23.97 5.93
CA PHE A 354 -3.07 24.28 6.72
C PHE A 354 -3.56 25.70 6.41
N THR A 355 -4.89 25.87 6.38
CA THR A 355 -5.49 27.20 6.16
C THR A 355 -5.24 28.13 7.34
N GLU A 356 -5.16 27.59 8.56
CA GLU A 356 -4.85 28.32 9.79
C GLU A 356 -3.50 27.88 10.35
N THR A 357 -2.81 28.79 11.04
CA THR A 357 -1.49 28.50 11.65
C THR A 357 -1.59 27.62 12.89
N SER A 358 -2.71 27.67 13.60
CA SER A 358 -2.96 26.97 14.86
C SER A 358 -4.46 26.84 15.07
N TYR A 359 -4.91 25.73 15.64
CA TYR A 359 -6.31 25.49 15.94
C TYR A 359 -6.55 25.40 17.44
N VAL A 360 -7.74 25.83 17.88
CA VAL A 360 -8.22 25.65 19.25
C VAL A 360 -9.61 25.05 19.18
N THR A 361 -9.84 24.01 19.96
CA THR A 361 -11.17 23.38 20.09
C THR A 361 -11.44 23.01 21.54
N GLU A 362 -12.70 22.71 21.84
CA GLU A 362 -13.17 22.38 23.17
C GLU A 362 -13.97 21.08 23.11
N VAL A 363 -13.81 20.24 24.13
CA VAL A 363 -14.53 18.97 24.24
C VAL A 363 -14.85 18.71 25.70
N GLU A 364 -16.08 18.27 25.97
CA GLU A 364 -16.46 17.78 27.30
C GLU A 364 -15.67 16.50 27.62
N GLU A 365 -15.28 16.34 28.88
CA GLU A 365 -14.67 15.09 29.33
C GLU A 365 -15.60 13.88 29.20
N ASN A 366 -15.06 12.67 29.33
CA ASN A 366 -15.80 11.41 29.20
C ASN A 366 -16.54 11.15 27.88
N ARG A 367 -16.40 12.03 26.88
CA ARG A 367 -16.93 11.83 25.53
C ARG A 367 -16.05 10.86 24.73
N ILE A 368 -16.70 9.98 23.98
CA ILE A 368 -16.06 8.99 23.08
C ILE A 368 -16.78 9.05 21.73
N ASP A 369 -16.06 8.76 20.66
CA ASP A 369 -16.55 8.74 19.27
C ASP A 369 -17.17 10.09 18.84
N VAL A 370 -16.59 11.19 19.32
CA VAL A 370 -16.99 12.54 18.97
C VAL A 370 -15.92 13.20 18.09
N GLU A 371 -16.37 13.83 17.00
CA GLU A 371 -15.56 14.74 16.19
C GLU A 371 -15.41 16.08 16.90
N ILE A 372 -14.18 16.55 17.08
CA ILE A 372 -13.88 17.79 17.81
C ILE A 372 -13.36 18.90 16.91
N LEU A 373 -12.80 18.57 15.74
CA LEU A 373 -12.24 19.57 14.84
C LEU A 373 -12.13 19.03 13.41
N ARG A 374 -12.46 19.89 12.43
CA ARG A 374 -12.09 19.71 11.02
C ARG A 374 -11.05 20.74 10.60
N MET A 375 -9.92 20.28 10.10
CA MET A 375 -8.84 21.12 9.60
C MET A 375 -8.76 21.04 8.08
N LYS A 376 -8.86 22.19 7.41
CA LYS A 376 -8.77 22.28 5.95
C LYS A 376 -7.33 22.53 5.52
N VAL A 377 -6.93 21.87 4.44
CA VAL A 377 -5.62 22.07 3.80
C VAL A 377 -5.79 22.56 2.37
N GLN A 378 -4.78 23.29 1.91
CA GLN A 378 -4.65 23.75 0.54
C GLN A 378 -3.41 23.12 -0.06
N ASP A 379 -3.59 22.55 -1.24
CA ASP A 379 -2.56 21.94 -2.06
C ASP A 379 -2.71 22.53 -3.47
N GLN A 380 -1.60 22.91 -4.09
CA GLN A 380 -1.60 23.58 -5.40
C GLN A 380 -1.46 22.60 -6.56
N ASP A 381 -1.03 21.36 -6.28
CA ASP A 381 -0.90 20.30 -7.27
C ASP A 381 -2.27 19.90 -7.84
N LEU A 382 -2.27 19.07 -8.88
CA LEU A 382 -3.49 18.71 -9.60
C LEU A 382 -4.53 18.07 -8.65
N PRO A 383 -5.77 18.62 -8.55
CA PRO A 383 -6.75 18.15 -7.58
C PRO A 383 -7.27 16.75 -7.91
N ASN A 384 -7.62 16.00 -6.87
CA ASN A 384 -8.07 14.60 -6.94
C ASN A 384 -7.03 13.61 -7.44
N THR A 385 -5.74 13.98 -7.43
CA THR A 385 -4.62 13.05 -7.64
C THR A 385 -3.97 12.68 -6.31
N PRO A 386 -3.14 11.62 -6.26
CA PRO A 386 -2.29 11.32 -5.11
C PRO A 386 -1.36 12.47 -4.69
N HIS A 387 -1.08 13.42 -5.59
CA HIS A 387 -0.31 14.63 -5.29
C HIS A 387 -1.13 15.58 -4.44
N SER A 388 -2.43 15.78 -4.72
CA SER A 388 -3.31 16.61 -3.87
C SER A 388 -3.91 15.92 -2.63
N LYS A 389 -3.98 14.59 -2.58
CA LYS A 389 -4.68 13.86 -1.51
C LYS A 389 -3.89 13.88 -0.20
N ALA A 390 -4.50 14.38 0.86
CA ALA A 390 -3.88 14.63 2.15
C ALA A 390 -3.95 13.42 3.09
N VAL A 391 -2.88 13.23 3.85
CA VAL A 391 -2.72 12.20 4.87
C VAL A 391 -2.25 12.87 6.15
N TYR A 392 -3.12 12.83 7.17
CA TYR A 392 -2.86 13.46 8.45
C TYR A 392 -2.20 12.50 9.45
N LYS A 393 -1.37 13.05 10.33
CA LYS A 393 -0.72 12.32 11.42
C LYS A 393 -0.65 13.17 12.67
N ILE A 394 -0.93 12.57 13.82
CA ILE A 394 -0.63 13.19 15.12
C ILE A 394 0.82 12.86 15.46
N LEU A 395 1.64 13.91 15.61
CA LEU A 395 3.08 13.81 15.84
C LEU A 395 3.42 13.79 17.34
N GLN A 396 2.70 14.57 18.16
CA GLN A 396 2.95 14.75 19.59
C GLN A 396 1.65 15.02 20.37
N GLY A 397 1.64 14.76 21.68
CA GLY A 397 0.53 15.08 22.59
C GLY A 397 -0.57 14.02 22.67
N ASN A 398 -0.35 12.84 22.08
CA ASN A 398 -1.31 11.73 22.06
C ASN A 398 -0.70 10.42 22.54
N GLU A 399 0.11 10.49 23.59
CA GLU A 399 0.88 9.38 24.15
C GLU A 399 -0.04 8.25 24.67
N ASN A 400 -1.22 8.63 25.17
CA ASN A 400 -2.21 7.73 25.75
C ASN A 400 -3.21 7.18 24.70
N GLY A 401 -3.16 7.71 23.47
CA GLY A 401 -4.04 7.32 22.37
C GLY A 401 -5.49 7.75 22.58
N ASN A 402 -5.72 8.94 23.15
CA ASN A 402 -7.05 9.52 23.32
C ASN A 402 -7.65 10.05 22.02
N PHE A 403 -6.80 10.45 21.08
CA PHE A 403 -7.21 11.08 19.83
C PHE A 403 -6.85 10.21 18.62
N ILE A 404 -7.67 10.30 17.57
CA ILE A 404 -7.33 9.82 16.23
C ILE A 404 -7.59 10.92 15.22
N ILE A 405 -6.83 10.92 14.13
CA ILE A 405 -7.07 11.80 12.99
C ILE A 405 -7.23 10.96 11.73
N SER A 406 -8.21 11.31 10.89
CA SER A 406 -8.49 10.66 9.62
C SER A 406 -8.72 11.70 8.52
N THR A 407 -8.48 11.33 7.27
CA THR A 407 -8.81 12.19 6.12
C THR A 407 -10.23 11.90 5.66
N ASP A 408 -11.06 12.93 5.50
CA ASP A 408 -12.32 12.83 4.76
C ASP A 408 -12.02 12.75 3.25
N PRO A 409 -12.31 11.62 2.56
CA PRO A 409 -11.89 11.41 1.18
C PRO A 409 -12.57 12.36 0.17
N ASN A 410 -13.73 12.94 0.55
CA ASN A 410 -14.51 13.81 -0.31
C ASN A 410 -14.02 15.26 -0.27
N THR A 411 -13.59 15.72 0.91
CA THR A 411 -13.20 17.13 1.14
C THR A 411 -11.70 17.31 1.35
N ASN A 412 -10.95 16.22 1.53
CA ASN A 412 -9.53 16.22 1.89
C ASN A 412 -9.22 16.84 3.27
N GLU A 413 -10.24 17.01 4.11
CA GLU A 413 -10.12 17.64 5.43
C GLU A 413 -9.65 16.62 6.48
N GLY A 414 -8.87 17.09 7.45
CA GLY A 414 -8.46 16.29 8.60
C GLY A 414 -9.54 16.33 9.67
N VAL A 415 -10.10 15.16 9.97
CA VAL A 415 -11.15 14.98 10.98
C VAL A 415 -10.49 14.43 12.24
N LEU A 416 -10.45 15.24 13.30
CA LEU A 416 -9.89 14.88 14.60
C LEU A 416 -11.02 14.43 15.54
N CYS A 417 -10.86 13.25 16.13
CA CYS A 417 -11.86 12.62 17.00
C CYS A 417 -11.26 12.14 18.33
N VAL A 418 -12.12 12.04 19.34
CA VAL A 418 -11.79 11.41 20.64
C VAL A 418 -12.23 9.95 20.63
N VAL A 419 -11.31 9.02 20.90
CA VAL A 419 -11.55 7.56 20.95
C VAL A 419 -11.36 6.94 22.33
N LYS A 420 -10.66 7.64 23.22
CA LYS A 420 -10.64 7.30 24.65
C LYS A 420 -11.01 8.53 25.45
N PRO A 421 -11.81 8.37 26.51
CA PRO A 421 -12.29 9.49 27.29
C PRO A 421 -11.12 10.27 27.88
N LEU A 422 -11.32 11.58 27.96
CA LEU A 422 -10.46 12.49 28.71
C LEU A 422 -11.07 12.67 30.10
N ASN A 423 -10.24 13.03 31.07
CA ASN A 423 -10.69 13.39 32.41
C ASN A 423 -10.09 14.78 32.71
N TYR A 424 -10.96 15.70 33.13
CA TYR A 424 -10.65 17.10 33.35
C TYR A 424 -9.74 17.29 34.56
N GLU A 425 -10.01 16.59 35.66
CA GLU A 425 -9.28 16.68 36.94
C GLU A 425 -7.80 16.29 36.79
N VAL A 426 -7.49 15.45 35.81
CA VAL A 426 -6.11 15.05 35.48
C VAL A 426 -5.45 16.06 34.54
N ASN A 427 -6.13 16.44 33.46
CA ASN A 427 -5.60 17.37 32.47
C ASN A 427 -6.69 18.31 31.96
N HIS A 428 -6.50 19.62 32.11
CA HIS A 428 -7.48 20.63 31.68
C HIS A 428 -7.31 21.01 30.20
N GLN A 429 -6.14 20.70 29.62
CA GLN A 429 -5.83 20.98 28.22
C GLN A 429 -4.82 19.98 27.68
N VAL A 430 -4.95 19.66 26.39
CA VAL A 430 -4.00 18.84 25.65
C VAL A 430 -3.54 19.62 24.42
N ILE A 431 -2.22 19.66 24.19
CA ILE A 431 -1.63 20.32 23.02
C ILE A 431 -1.13 19.23 22.07
N LEU A 432 -1.77 19.13 20.91
CA LEU A 432 -1.41 18.19 19.87
C LEU A 432 -0.57 18.89 18.80
N GLN A 433 0.46 18.21 18.29
CA GLN A 433 1.11 18.62 17.05
C GLN A 433 0.62 17.70 15.93
N VAL A 434 -0.01 18.28 14.91
CA VAL A 434 -0.55 17.54 13.76
C VAL A 434 0.24 17.89 12.52
N GLY A 435 0.63 16.88 11.75
CA GLY A 435 1.28 17.01 10.46
C GLY A 435 0.38 16.55 9.33
N VAL A 436 0.58 17.13 8.15
CA VAL A 436 -0.07 16.71 6.89
C VAL A 436 0.98 16.50 5.80
N VAL A 437 0.78 15.43 5.02
CA VAL A 437 1.56 15.08 3.83
C VAL A 437 0.63 14.60 2.73
N ASN A 438 1.10 14.48 1.50
CA ASN A 438 0.34 13.85 0.44
C ASN A 438 0.42 12.32 0.51
N GLU A 439 -0.46 11.64 -0.21
CA GLU A 439 -0.34 10.20 -0.47
C GLU A 439 0.92 9.89 -1.30
N ALA A 440 1.21 10.73 -2.28
CA ALA A 440 2.43 10.63 -3.07
C ALA A 440 3.65 11.18 -2.33
N GLN A 441 4.83 10.72 -2.73
CA GLN A 441 6.09 11.28 -2.25
C GLN A 441 6.37 12.60 -2.95
N PHE A 442 6.98 13.54 -2.22
CA PHE A 442 7.37 14.80 -2.81
C PHE A 442 8.44 14.64 -3.89
N SER A 443 8.27 15.32 -5.01
CA SER A 443 9.30 15.45 -6.03
C SER A 443 10.37 16.43 -5.54
N LYS A 444 11.63 16.09 -5.82
CA LYS A 444 12.75 16.95 -5.44
C LYS A 444 12.90 18.02 -6.52
N ALA A 445 12.30 19.19 -6.31
CA ALA A 445 12.67 20.37 -7.09
C ALA A 445 14.20 20.51 -7.07
N ALA A 446 14.81 20.57 -8.26
CA ALA A 446 16.27 20.48 -8.45
C ALA A 446 17.08 21.56 -7.70
N SER A 447 16.41 22.57 -7.12
CA SER A 447 16.98 23.70 -6.38
C SER A 447 16.41 23.93 -4.97
N SER A 448 15.55 23.07 -4.42
CA SER A 448 14.86 23.33 -3.15
C SER A 448 15.27 22.35 -2.05
N GLN A 449 15.31 22.83 -0.80
CA GLN A 449 15.40 21.93 0.37
C GLN A 449 14.24 20.94 0.32
N THR A 450 14.45 19.72 0.80
CA THR A 450 13.41 18.67 0.84
C THR A 450 12.11 19.28 1.37
N PRO A 451 11.01 19.28 0.59
CA PRO A 451 9.73 19.77 1.08
C PRO A 451 9.40 19.07 2.39
N THR A 452 9.21 19.88 3.43
CA THR A 452 9.00 19.40 4.79
C THR A 452 7.51 19.34 5.03
N MET A 453 7.08 18.26 5.71
CA MET A 453 5.71 18.10 6.20
C MET A 453 5.25 19.39 6.88
N CYS A 454 4.11 19.94 6.46
CA CYS A 454 3.51 21.07 7.14
C CYS A 454 2.94 20.58 8.47
N THR A 455 3.20 21.32 9.55
CA THR A 455 2.68 20.99 10.88
C THR A 455 1.94 22.17 11.48
N THR A 456 0.86 21.88 12.20
CA THR A 456 0.12 22.84 13.01
C THR A 456 -0.06 22.34 14.43
N THR A 457 -0.25 23.27 15.35
CA THR A 457 -0.58 22.98 16.76
C THR A 457 -2.08 23.05 16.96
N VAL A 458 -2.66 22.04 17.61
CA VAL A 458 -4.08 22.00 18.00
C VAL A 458 -4.16 21.98 19.53
N THR A 459 -4.71 23.01 20.13
CA THR A 459 -4.99 23.05 21.58
C THR A 459 -6.41 22.59 21.82
N VAL A 460 -6.56 21.43 22.45
CA VAL A 460 -7.84 20.87 22.88
C VAL A 460 -8.04 21.26 24.34
N LYS A 461 -9.01 22.13 24.61
CA LYS A 461 -9.43 22.44 25.98
C LYS A 461 -10.48 21.43 26.42
N ILE A 462 -10.32 20.89 27.62
CA ILE A 462 -11.29 19.97 28.18
C ILE A 462 -12.26 20.79 29.02
N ILE A 463 -13.54 20.58 28.80
CA ILE A 463 -14.62 21.21 29.57
C ILE A 463 -15.01 20.22 30.66
N ASP A 464 -14.92 20.69 31.89
CA ASP A 464 -15.37 20.02 33.12
C ASP A 464 -16.86 19.66 33.02
N SER A 465 -17.18 18.43 33.39
CA SER A 465 -18.54 17.92 33.51
C SER A 465 -18.71 17.20 34.85
N ASP A 466 -18.99 17.97 35.89
CA ASP A 466 -19.52 17.55 37.21
C ASP A 466 -20.02 16.08 37.23
N GLU A 467 -19.16 15.21 37.72
CA GLU A 467 -19.31 13.78 37.83
C GLU A 467 -19.91 13.40 39.19
N GLY A 468 -20.25 12.12 39.35
CA GLY A 468 -20.62 11.61 40.66
C GLY A 468 -19.39 11.36 41.53
N PRO A 469 -19.57 11.05 42.82
CA PRO A 469 -18.46 10.67 43.67
C PRO A 469 -17.75 9.43 43.12
N GLU A 470 -16.43 9.36 43.27
CA GLU A 470 -15.59 8.24 42.84
C GLU A 470 -15.23 7.34 44.04
N CYS A 471 -15.40 6.03 43.88
CA CYS A 471 -15.14 5.02 44.90
C CYS A 471 -13.87 4.21 44.56
N HIS A 472 -12.70 4.82 44.75
CA HIS A 472 -11.40 4.20 44.45
C HIS A 472 -10.54 4.06 45.71
N PRO A 473 -10.06 2.85 46.06
CA PRO A 473 -10.25 1.57 45.38
C PRO A 473 -11.66 0.97 45.59
N PRO A 474 -12.19 0.15 44.65
CA PRO A 474 -13.53 -0.43 44.75
C PRO A 474 -13.71 -1.36 45.97
N VAL A 475 -12.60 -1.89 46.48
CA VAL A 475 -12.55 -2.68 47.70
C VAL A 475 -11.52 -2.08 48.65
N LYS A 476 -11.95 -1.77 49.87
CA LYS A 476 -11.09 -1.35 50.97
C LYS A 476 -11.08 -2.45 52.02
N VAL A 477 -9.90 -2.76 52.55
CA VAL A 477 -9.74 -3.77 53.60
C VAL A 477 -9.35 -3.07 54.90
N ILE A 478 -10.02 -3.41 55.99
CA ILE A 478 -9.64 -3.01 57.35
C ILE A 478 -9.43 -4.25 58.20
N GLN A 479 -8.50 -4.17 59.15
CA GLN A 479 -8.21 -5.24 60.09
C GLN A 479 -8.79 -4.89 61.45
N SER A 480 -9.40 -5.87 62.11
CA SER A 480 -9.88 -5.78 63.48
C SER A 480 -9.67 -7.11 64.19
N GLN A 481 -9.64 -7.09 65.51
CA GLN A 481 -9.48 -8.29 66.31
C GLN A 481 -10.85 -8.94 66.54
N ASP A 482 -10.89 -10.25 66.60
CA ASP A 482 -12.02 -10.97 67.16
C ASP A 482 -12.31 -10.57 68.63
N GLY A 483 -13.58 -10.58 69.03
CA GLY A 483 -14.03 -10.08 70.33
C GLY A 483 -14.01 -8.54 70.46
N PHE A 484 -13.86 -7.79 69.36
CA PHE A 484 -13.85 -6.33 69.40
C PHE A 484 -15.19 -5.77 69.90
N PRO A 485 -15.20 -4.90 70.93
CA PRO A 485 -16.43 -4.58 71.67
C PRO A 485 -17.40 -3.69 70.88
N ALA A 486 -18.68 -3.86 71.16
CA ALA A 486 -19.74 -3.02 70.62
C ALA A 486 -19.63 -1.56 71.09
N GLY A 487 -20.09 -0.63 70.25
CA GLY A 487 -20.14 0.81 70.50
C GLY A 487 -18.87 1.56 70.12
N GLN A 488 -17.85 0.87 69.61
CA GLN A 488 -16.59 1.45 69.14
C GLN A 488 -16.69 1.97 67.70
N GLU A 489 -15.90 2.99 67.40
CA GLU A 489 -15.80 3.60 66.07
C GLU A 489 -14.62 2.99 65.28
N LEU A 490 -14.84 2.71 64.00
CA LEU A 490 -13.89 2.14 63.06
C LEU A 490 -13.88 2.96 61.78
N LEU A 491 -12.71 3.04 61.14
CA LEU A 491 -12.57 3.72 59.86
C LEU A 491 -13.36 3.00 58.79
N GLY A 492 -14.32 3.69 58.19
CA GLY A 492 -15.16 3.13 57.14
C GLY A 492 -14.62 3.37 55.73
N TYR A 493 -15.55 3.39 54.78
CA TYR A 493 -15.25 3.66 53.38
C TYR A 493 -15.31 5.17 53.13
N LYS A 494 -14.29 5.72 52.48
CA LYS A 494 -14.22 7.14 52.13
C LYS A 494 -14.28 7.23 50.61
N ALA A 495 -15.33 7.87 50.10
CA ALA A 495 -15.42 8.25 48.70
C ALA A 495 -14.90 9.68 48.53
N LEU A 496 -14.43 10.00 47.33
CA LEU A 496 -13.96 11.33 46.98
C LEU A 496 -14.83 11.85 45.85
N ASP A 497 -15.25 13.10 45.96
CA ASP A 497 -15.87 13.84 44.87
C ASP A 497 -14.74 14.40 43.98
N PRO A 498 -14.69 14.04 42.68
CA PRO A 498 -13.57 14.37 41.81
C PRO A 498 -13.36 15.90 41.67
N GLU A 499 -14.42 16.70 41.69
CA GLU A 499 -14.39 18.14 41.46
C GLU A 499 -13.70 18.89 42.60
N ILE A 500 -13.99 18.50 43.84
CA ILE A 500 -13.45 19.16 45.04
C ILE A 500 -12.31 18.36 45.69
N SER A 501 -12.00 17.17 45.15
CA SER A 501 -11.01 16.23 45.71
C SER A 501 -11.22 15.97 47.21
N SER A 502 -12.48 15.99 47.66
CA SER A 502 -12.85 15.86 49.07
C SER A 502 -14.11 15.03 49.21
N GLY A 503 -14.28 14.40 50.38
CA GLY A 503 -15.52 13.69 50.70
C GLY A 503 -16.60 14.60 51.33
N GLU A 504 -16.40 15.92 51.35
CA GLU A 504 -17.34 16.85 51.96
C GLU A 504 -18.62 16.96 51.11
N GLY A 505 -19.78 17.00 51.77
CA GLY A 505 -21.08 17.05 51.08
C GLY A 505 -21.63 15.68 50.67
N LEU A 506 -20.84 14.60 50.75
CA LEU A 506 -21.28 13.24 50.46
C LEU A 506 -22.12 12.67 51.61
N ARG A 507 -23.11 11.84 51.24
CA ARG A 507 -23.96 11.08 52.17
C ARG A 507 -23.72 9.60 52.00
N TYR A 508 -23.36 8.93 53.09
CA TYR A 508 -23.04 7.52 53.11
C TYR A 508 -24.22 6.69 53.58
N GLN A 509 -24.43 5.54 52.94
CA GLN A 509 -25.45 4.57 53.29
C GLN A 509 -24.90 3.15 53.21
N LYS A 510 -25.25 2.32 54.20
CA LYS A 510 -24.96 0.88 54.20
C LYS A 510 -26.03 0.16 53.39
N LEU A 511 -25.62 -0.60 52.38
CA LEU A 511 -26.53 -1.36 51.52
C LEU A 511 -26.63 -2.84 51.94
N GLY A 512 -25.52 -3.44 52.38
CA GLY A 512 -25.41 -4.87 52.67
C GLY A 512 -24.60 -5.13 53.93
N ASP A 513 -25.21 -5.81 54.90
CA ASP A 513 -24.64 -6.21 56.19
C ASP A 513 -25.54 -7.31 56.79
N GLU A 514 -25.12 -8.57 56.64
CA GLU A 514 -25.95 -9.76 56.89
C GLU A 514 -26.47 -9.86 58.34
N ASP A 515 -25.62 -9.52 59.32
CA ASP A 515 -25.94 -9.62 60.74
C ASP A 515 -26.01 -8.25 61.45
N ASN A 516 -26.03 -7.15 60.68
CA ASN A 516 -26.12 -5.78 61.20
C ASN A 516 -25.08 -5.46 62.28
N TRP A 517 -23.82 -5.78 62.01
CA TRP A 517 -22.70 -5.51 62.93
C TRP A 517 -22.33 -4.05 62.99
N PHE A 518 -22.63 -3.29 61.93
CA PHE A 518 -22.20 -1.91 61.80
C PHE A 518 -23.37 -0.95 61.54
N GLU A 519 -23.26 0.23 62.13
CA GLU A 519 -23.98 1.43 61.75
C GLU A 519 -22.99 2.36 61.04
N ILE A 520 -23.41 3.06 59.98
CA ILE A 520 -22.54 3.99 59.25
C ILE A 520 -22.94 5.43 59.55
N ASN A 521 -21.96 6.28 59.81
CA ASN A 521 -22.16 7.71 59.94
C ASN A 521 -22.49 8.30 58.56
N GLN A 522 -23.68 8.90 58.44
CA GLN A 522 -24.18 9.43 57.17
C GLN A 522 -23.28 10.51 56.56
N HIS A 523 -22.53 11.27 57.35
CA HIS A 523 -21.73 12.40 56.86
C HIS A 523 -20.25 12.08 56.70
N THR A 524 -19.71 11.18 57.52
CA THR A 524 -18.28 10.86 57.46
C THR A 524 -18.00 9.53 56.77
N GLY A 525 -18.98 8.63 56.68
CA GLY A 525 -18.76 7.27 56.18
C GLY A 525 -18.02 6.35 57.15
N ASP A 526 -17.77 6.80 58.39
CA ASP A 526 -17.15 5.97 59.44
C ASP A 526 -18.16 4.99 60.02
N LEU A 527 -17.65 3.87 60.56
CA LEU A 527 -18.47 2.79 61.06
C LEU A 527 -18.50 2.79 62.58
N ARG A 528 -19.65 2.43 63.14
CA ARG A 528 -19.83 2.17 64.56
C ARG A 528 -20.29 0.74 64.75
N THR A 529 -19.61 -0.01 65.61
CA THR A 529 -19.98 -1.39 65.95
C THR A 529 -21.25 -1.41 66.79
N LEU A 530 -22.25 -2.20 66.38
CA LEU A 530 -23.49 -2.44 67.13
C LEU A 530 -23.43 -3.73 67.95
N LYS A 531 -22.67 -4.70 67.47
CA LYS A 531 -22.40 -5.99 68.12
C LYS A 531 -20.91 -6.15 68.35
N VAL A 532 -20.57 -7.07 69.25
CA VAL A 532 -19.20 -7.55 69.40
C VAL A 532 -18.85 -8.30 68.12
N LEU A 533 -17.69 -8.02 67.52
CA LEU A 533 -17.23 -8.73 66.34
C LEU A 533 -16.81 -10.15 66.74
N ASP A 534 -17.23 -11.13 65.94
CA ASP A 534 -17.13 -12.55 66.28
C ASP A 534 -16.71 -13.33 65.03
N ARG A 535 -15.45 -13.75 64.96
CA ARG A 535 -14.90 -14.43 63.78
C ARG A 535 -15.57 -15.77 63.52
N GLU A 536 -16.09 -16.43 64.55
CA GLU A 536 -16.74 -17.74 64.53
C GLU A 536 -18.20 -17.67 64.05
N SER A 537 -18.70 -16.45 63.79
CA SER A 537 -20.02 -16.22 63.23
C SER A 537 -20.20 -16.92 61.87
N LYS A 538 -21.40 -17.44 61.64
CA LYS A 538 -21.78 -18.13 60.39
C LYS A 538 -21.71 -17.25 59.14
N PHE A 539 -21.71 -15.93 59.32
CA PHE A 539 -21.64 -14.95 58.24
C PHE A 539 -20.21 -14.55 57.88
N VAL A 540 -19.22 -14.92 58.71
CA VAL A 540 -17.80 -14.72 58.41
C VAL A 540 -17.32 -15.87 57.54
N LYS A 541 -16.73 -15.54 56.40
CA LYS A 541 -16.12 -16.52 55.49
C LYS A 541 -14.67 -16.13 55.28
N ASN A 542 -13.75 -17.08 55.42
CA ASN A 542 -12.31 -16.83 55.27
C ASN A 542 -11.80 -15.70 56.19
N ASN A 543 -12.33 -15.62 57.43
CA ASN A 543 -12.04 -14.55 58.40
C ASN A 543 -12.40 -13.14 57.90
N GLN A 544 -13.29 -13.03 56.90
CA GLN A 544 -13.72 -11.77 56.32
C GLN A 544 -15.21 -11.57 56.49
N TYR A 545 -15.57 -10.34 56.86
CA TYR A 545 -16.94 -9.86 56.90
C TYR A 545 -17.10 -8.70 55.91
N ASN A 546 -17.96 -8.87 54.92
CA ASN A 546 -18.10 -7.91 53.83
C ASN A 546 -19.29 -6.98 54.09
N ILE A 547 -19.08 -5.69 53.89
CA ILE A 547 -20.12 -4.67 53.93
C ILE A 547 -20.04 -3.80 52.69
N SER A 548 -21.18 -3.55 52.05
CA SER A 548 -21.27 -2.67 50.88
C SER A 548 -21.77 -1.29 51.29
N VAL A 549 -21.01 -0.26 50.94
CA VAL A 549 -21.27 1.14 51.26
C VAL A 549 -21.54 1.91 49.97
N VAL A 550 -22.59 2.72 49.96
CA VAL A 550 -22.91 3.65 48.88
C VAL A 550 -22.64 5.05 49.37
N ALA A 551 -21.90 5.85 48.59
CA ALA A 551 -21.76 7.28 48.78
C ALA A 551 -22.60 8.00 47.72
N VAL A 552 -23.39 9.00 48.14
CA VAL A 552 -24.29 9.77 47.28
C VAL A 552 -23.96 11.24 47.42
N ASP A 553 -23.87 11.97 46.31
CA ASP A 553 -23.68 13.42 46.32
C ASP A 553 -24.98 14.20 46.58
N ALA A 554 -24.93 15.53 46.45
CA ALA A 554 -26.07 16.40 46.66
C ALA A 554 -27.14 16.33 45.55
N VAL A 555 -26.77 15.84 44.35
CA VAL A 555 -27.61 15.81 43.15
C VAL A 555 -28.27 14.43 42.95
N GLY A 556 -27.75 13.40 43.63
CA GLY A 556 -28.24 12.03 43.60
C GLY A 556 -27.38 11.05 42.80
N ARG A 557 -26.19 11.45 42.33
CA ARG A 557 -25.22 10.52 41.73
C ARG A 557 -24.53 9.75 42.86
N SER A 558 -24.11 8.51 42.59
CA SER A 558 -23.63 7.63 43.63
C SER A 558 -22.52 6.69 43.17
N CYS A 559 -21.67 6.29 44.11
CA CYS A 559 -20.71 5.21 43.92
C CYS A 559 -20.84 4.16 45.00
N THR A 560 -20.40 2.94 44.70
CA THR A 560 -20.46 1.80 45.61
C THR A 560 -19.06 1.28 45.89
N GLY A 561 -18.71 1.21 47.16
CA GLY A 561 -17.48 0.60 47.66
C GLY A 561 -17.77 -0.63 48.52
N THR A 562 -16.89 -1.62 48.47
CA THR A 562 -16.94 -2.76 49.40
C THR A 562 -15.89 -2.56 50.49
N LEU A 563 -16.31 -2.60 51.75
CA LEU A 563 -15.40 -2.65 52.88
C LEU A 563 -15.34 -4.08 53.42
N VAL A 564 -14.14 -4.64 53.42
CA VAL A 564 -13.85 -5.98 53.93
C VAL A 564 -13.24 -5.83 55.31
N VAL A 565 -13.91 -6.36 56.33
CA VAL A 565 -13.39 -6.44 57.69
C VAL A 565 -12.71 -7.77 57.86
N HIS A 566 -11.38 -7.77 57.86
CA HIS A 566 -10.57 -8.94 58.19
C HIS A 566 -10.46 -9.06 59.70
N LEU A 567 -10.92 -10.19 60.24
CA LEU A 567 -10.91 -10.48 61.66
C LEU A 567 -9.73 -11.38 62.02
N ASP A 568 -8.85 -10.85 62.87
CA ASP A 568 -7.76 -11.62 63.44
C ASP A 568 -8.29 -12.49 64.58
N ASP A 569 -7.86 -13.75 64.59
CA ASP A 569 -8.33 -14.79 65.53
C ASP A 569 -7.93 -14.50 66.98
N TYR A 570 -8.86 -14.69 67.91
CA TYR A 570 -8.62 -14.67 69.36
C TYR A 570 -9.06 -16.01 69.97
N ASN A 571 -8.40 -16.45 71.05
CA ASN A 571 -8.65 -17.76 71.64
C ASN A 571 -9.86 -17.72 72.59
N ASP A 572 -11.07 -17.54 72.07
CA ASP A 572 -12.30 -17.41 72.86
C ASP A 572 -13.13 -18.70 72.94
N HIS A 573 -12.89 -19.68 72.07
CA HIS A 573 -13.52 -20.99 72.14
C HIS A 573 -12.59 -22.08 72.69
N ALA A 574 -13.19 -23.02 73.40
CA ALA A 574 -12.50 -24.22 73.87
C ALA A 574 -12.90 -25.42 72.99
N PRO A 575 -12.08 -26.50 72.94
CA PRO A 575 -12.31 -27.62 72.04
C PRO A 575 -13.67 -28.29 72.26
N GLN A 576 -14.47 -28.37 71.20
CA GLN A 576 -15.80 -28.99 71.21
C GLN A 576 -15.76 -30.42 70.66
N ILE A 577 -16.62 -31.30 71.14
CA ILE A 577 -16.71 -32.69 70.67
C ILE A 577 -18.14 -33.20 70.70
N ASP A 578 -18.45 -34.11 69.77
CA ASP A 578 -19.70 -34.87 69.79
C ASP A 578 -19.80 -35.71 71.08
N LYS A 579 -20.92 -35.56 71.78
CA LYS A 579 -21.13 -36.19 73.09
C LYS A 579 -21.63 -37.63 72.99
N GLU A 580 -22.07 -38.07 71.82
CA GLU A 580 -22.58 -39.42 71.59
C GLU A 580 -21.47 -40.28 70.97
N VAL A 581 -21.07 -41.32 71.70
CA VAL A 581 -19.97 -42.20 71.30
C VAL A 581 -20.48 -43.64 71.28
N THR A 582 -20.15 -44.38 70.24
CA THR A 582 -20.57 -45.79 70.09
C THR A 582 -19.36 -46.70 70.07
N ILE A 583 -19.38 -47.77 70.86
CA ILE A 583 -18.36 -48.81 70.87
C ILE A 583 -19.05 -50.16 70.59
N CYS A 584 -18.55 -50.88 69.58
CA CYS A 584 -19.06 -52.18 69.18
C CYS A 584 -18.13 -53.28 69.72
N GLN A 585 -18.59 -54.01 70.75
CA GLN A 585 -17.77 -54.93 71.55
C GLN A 585 -17.07 -56.03 70.75
N ASN A 586 -17.68 -56.47 69.63
CA ASN A 586 -17.17 -57.58 68.83
C ASN A 586 -16.16 -57.15 67.75
N ASN A 587 -15.98 -55.84 67.53
CA ASN A 587 -15.16 -55.32 66.44
C ASN A 587 -14.05 -54.39 66.94
N GLU A 588 -14.38 -53.39 67.78
CA GLU A 588 -13.41 -52.42 68.30
C GLU A 588 -13.63 -52.22 69.82
N ASP A 589 -12.57 -52.36 70.62
CA ASP A 589 -12.60 -52.13 72.09
C ASP A 589 -12.40 -50.64 72.47
N PHE A 590 -12.41 -49.76 71.48
CA PHE A 590 -12.16 -48.33 71.64
C PHE A 590 -13.05 -47.48 70.71
N ALA A 591 -13.19 -46.20 71.05
CA ALA A 591 -13.75 -45.18 70.17
C ALA A 591 -12.72 -44.10 69.89
N VAL A 592 -12.75 -43.54 68.66
CA VAL A 592 -11.90 -42.41 68.29
C VAL A 592 -12.64 -41.11 68.56
N LEU A 593 -12.12 -40.32 69.49
CA LEU A 593 -12.57 -38.98 69.82
C LEU A 593 -11.91 -37.95 68.91
N LYS A 594 -12.72 -37.15 68.22
CA LYS A 594 -12.28 -36.12 67.27
C LYS A 594 -12.84 -34.75 67.67
N PRO A 595 -12.24 -34.07 68.66
CA PRO A 595 -12.63 -32.70 68.96
C PRO A 595 -12.30 -31.74 67.81
N VAL A 596 -13.07 -30.66 67.74
CA VAL A 596 -12.91 -29.54 66.82
C VAL A 596 -12.91 -28.27 67.66
N ASP A 597 -11.88 -27.46 67.47
CA ASP A 597 -11.86 -26.10 67.99
C ASP A 597 -12.44 -25.16 66.94
N PRO A 598 -13.44 -24.32 67.26
CA PRO A 598 -13.91 -23.25 66.38
C PRO A 598 -12.82 -22.21 66.08
N ASP A 599 -11.88 -22.00 67.00
CA ASP A 599 -10.79 -21.05 66.87
C ASP A 599 -9.87 -21.38 65.68
N GLY A 600 -9.05 -20.41 65.27
CA GLY A 600 -8.06 -20.59 64.22
C GLY A 600 -7.04 -21.69 64.54
N PRO A 601 -6.28 -22.14 63.53
CA PRO A 601 -5.33 -23.25 63.69
C PRO A 601 -4.20 -22.97 64.70
N GLU A 602 -3.90 -21.69 64.96
CA GLU A 602 -2.90 -21.28 65.95
C GLU A 602 -3.42 -21.43 67.40
N ASN A 603 -4.72 -21.20 67.59
CA ASN A 603 -5.40 -21.22 68.89
C ASN A 603 -6.02 -22.58 69.23
N GLY A 604 -6.34 -23.41 68.23
CA GLY A 604 -6.88 -24.77 68.44
C GLY A 604 -5.84 -25.86 68.81
N PRO A 605 -5.66 -26.91 67.97
CA PRO A 605 -4.79 -28.03 68.31
C PRO A 605 -3.31 -27.62 68.45
N PRO A 606 -2.45 -28.34 69.20
CA PRO A 606 -2.66 -29.70 69.68
C PRO A 606 -3.42 -29.79 71.01
N PHE A 607 -4.43 -30.67 71.05
CA PHE A 607 -5.29 -30.87 72.21
C PHE A 607 -4.63 -31.73 73.30
N GLN A 608 -5.01 -31.48 74.55
CA GLN A 608 -4.71 -32.33 75.71
C GLN A 608 -6.00 -32.92 76.27
N PHE A 609 -6.00 -34.23 76.51
CA PHE A 609 -7.17 -34.97 76.96
C PHE A 609 -6.97 -35.49 78.38
N PHE A 610 -7.93 -35.22 79.25
CA PHE A 610 -7.92 -35.65 80.65
C PHE A 610 -9.21 -36.42 80.94
N LEU A 611 -9.08 -37.60 81.51
CA LEU A 611 -10.21 -38.39 81.98
C LEU A 611 -10.49 -38.02 83.45
N ASP A 612 -11.75 -37.76 83.78
CA ASP A 612 -12.12 -37.53 85.18
C ASP A 612 -12.01 -38.82 86.00
N ASN A 613 -11.64 -38.68 87.28
CA ASN A 613 -11.34 -39.81 88.15
C ASN A 613 -12.57 -40.70 88.44
N SER A 614 -13.77 -40.18 88.21
CA SER A 614 -15.02 -40.94 88.28
C SER A 614 -15.11 -42.04 87.21
N ALA A 615 -14.49 -41.84 86.04
CA ALA A 615 -14.50 -42.78 84.92
C ALA A 615 -13.21 -43.63 84.80
N SER A 616 -12.14 -43.27 85.53
CA SER A 616 -10.81 -43.89 85.44
C SER A 616 -10.75 -45.39 85.82
N LYS A 617 -11.75 -45.88 86.57
CA LYS A 617 -11.86 -47.31 86.92
C LYS A 617 -12.16 -48.18 85.71
N ASN A 618 -12.99 -47.71 84.80
CA ASN A 618 -13.55 -48.50 83.69
C ASN A 618 -13.01 -48.06 82.33
N TRP A 619 -12.51 -46.84 82.23
CA TRP A 619 -12.12 -46.19 80.98
C TRP A 619 -10.66 -45.74 81.01
N ASN A 620 -10.01 -45.74 79.85
CA ASN A 620 -8.70 -45.13 79.62
C ASN A 620 -8.81 -44.19 78.42
N ILE A 621 -8.13 -43.04 78.48
CA ILE A 621 -8.02 -42.13 77.32
C ILE A 621 -6.56 -42.04 76.92
N GLU A 622 -6.27 -42.33 75.66
CA GLU A 622 -4.93 -42.29 75.08
C GLU A 622 -4.90 -41.25 73.97
N LYS A 623 -3.94 -40.32 74.03
CA LYS A 623 -3.74 -39.36 72.95
C LYS A 623 -3.11 -40.10 71.77
N LYS A 624 -3.79 -40.10 70.61
CA LYS A 624 -3.28 -40.75 69.39
C LYS A 624 -2.36 -39.81 68.61
N ASP A 625 -2.82 -38.57 68.40
CA ASP A 625 -2.07 -37.51 67.77
C ASP A 625 -2.43 -36.15 68.40
N GLY A 626 -1.97 -35.05 67.82
CA GLY A 626 -2.28 -33.70 68.28
C GLY A 626 -3.78 -33.33 68.23
N LYS A 627 -4.63 -34.06 67.48
CA LYS A 627 -6.02 -33.66 67.22
C LYS A 627 -7.04 -34.70 67.72
N THR A 628 -6.63 -35.93 67.97
CA THR A 628 -7.50 -37.08 68.25
C THR A 628 -7.03 -37.86 69.47
N ALA A 629 -8.01 -38.43 70.17
CA ALA A 629 -7.79 -39.35 71.28
C ALA A 629 -8.55 -40.66 71.07
N ILE A 630 -8.09 -41.70 71.72
CA ILE A 630 -8.72 -43.01 71.74
C ILE A 630 -9.29 -43.21 73.14
N LEU A 631 -10.60 -43.37 73.23
CA LEU A 631 -11.28 -43.78 74.45
C LEU A 631 -11.41 -45.30 74.45
N ARG A 632 -10.61 -45.97 75.29
CA ARG A 632 -10.56 -47.44 75.39
C ARG A 632 -11.23 -47.89 76.68
N GLN A 633 -12.02 -48.95 76.62
CA GLN A 633 -12.54 -49.61 77.83
C GLN A 633 -11.46 -50.52 78.43
N ARG A 634 -11.34 -50.55 79.76
CA ARG A 634 -10.32 -51.37 80.46
C ARG A 634 -10.73 -52.83 80.64
N GLN A 635 -12.03 -53.10 80.68
CA GLN A 635 -12.64 -54.41 80.88
C GLN A 635 -13.86 -54.54 79.96
N ASN A 636 -14.34 -55.77 79.74
CA ASN A 636 -15.59 -55.98 79.03
C ASN A 636 -16.75 -55.44 79.88
N LEU A 637 -17.25 -54.28 79.49
CA LEU A 637 -18.38 -53.64 80.13
C LEU A 637 -19.69 -54.25 79.62
N ASP A 638 -20.72 -54.25 80.47
CA ASP A 638 -22.06 -54.70 80.08
C ASP A 638 -22.62 -53.83 78.95
N TYR A 639 -23.50 -54.40 78.14
CA TYR A 639 -24.22 -53.63 77.13
C TYR A 639 -25.14 -52.60 77.80
N ASN A 640 -24.70 -51.35 77.86
CA ASN A 640 -25.43 -50.24 78.48
C ASN A 640 -24.93 -48.87 77.98
N TYR A 641 -25.57 -47.81 78.47
CA TYR A 641 -25.08 -46.44 78.37
C TYR A 641 -24.18 -46.10 79.56
N TYR A 642 -23.01 -45.56 79.27
CA TYR A 642 -22.05 -45.08 80.25
C TYR A 642 -21.82 -43.58 80.07
N SER A 643 -21.75 -42.86 81.18
CA SER A 643 -21.38 -41.45 81.18
C SER A 643 -19.90 -41.32 81.51
N VAL A 644 -19.11 -40.81 80.56
CA VAL A 644 -17.66 -40.64 80.68
C VAL A 644 -17.33 -39.15 80.67
N PRO A 645 -17.19 -38.51 81.84
CA PRO A 645 -16.69 -37.14 81.94
C PRO A 645 -15.22 -37.05 81.50
N ILE A 646 -14.96 -36.20 80.53
CA ILE A 646 -13.63 -35.86 80.02
C ILE A 646 -13.41 -34.34 80.05
N GLN A 647 -12.15 -33.93 80.09
CA GLN A 647 -11.74 -32.55 79.90
C GLN A 647 -10.79 -32.49 78.71
N ILE A 648 -11.02 -31.54 77.82
CA ILE A 648 -10.16 -31.29 76.66
C ILE A 648 -9.63 -29.87 76.79
N LYS A 649 -8.32 -29.71 76.58
CA LYS A 649 -7.68 -28.40 76.52
C LYS A 649 -7.12 -28.14 75.13
N ASP A 650 -7.20 -26.91 74.68
CA ASP A 650 -6.51 -26.42 73.48
C ASP A 650 -4.98 -26.28 73.73
N ARG A 651 -4.29 -25.65 72.78
CA ARG A 651 -2.86 -25.34 72.86
C ARG A 651 -2.53 -24.35 73.99
N HIS A 652 -3.39 -23.37 74.23
CA HIS A 652 -3.18 -22.27 75.17
C HIS A 652 -3.71 -22.53 76.58
N GLY A 653 -4.35 -23.68 76.80
CA GLY A 653 -4.85 -24.16 78.08
C GLY A 653 -6.32 -23.83 78.38
N LEU A 654 -7.12 -23.32 77.42
CA LEU A 654 -8.55 -23.13 77.60
C LEU A 654 -9.25 -24.49 77.68
N VAL A 655 -10.10 -24.67 78.70
CA VAL A 655 -10.59 -25.99 79.11
C VAL A 655 -12.08 -26.14 78.82
N ALA A 656 -12.44 -27.17 78.07
CA ALA A 656 -13.81 -27.63 77.93
C ALA A 656 -14.04 -28.94 78.71
N LYS A 657 -15.12 -29.00 79.48
CA LYS A 657 -15.55 -30.24 80.17
C LYS A 657 -16.73 -30.83 79.41
N HIS A 658 -16.59 -32.09 78.98
CA HIS A 658 -17.61 -32.82 78.23
C HIS A 658 -17.99 -34.08 78.98
N VAL A 659 -19.26 -34.46 78.92
CA VAL A 659 -19.73 -35.77 79.42
C VAL A 659 -20.14 -36.57 78.20
N LEU A 660 -19.36 -37.60 77.87
CA LEU A 660 -19.65 -38.47 76.74
C LEU A 660 -20.64 -39.55 77.17
N THR A 661 -21.74 -39.65 76.44
CA THR A 661 -22.66 -40.80 76.49
C THR A 661 -22.13 -41.89 75.58
N VAL A 662 -21.44 -42.86 76.18
CA VAL A 662 -20.86 -44.01 75.49
C VAL A 662 -21.86 -45.15 75.50
N ARG A 663 -22.37 -45.54 74.33
CA ARG A 663 -23.20 -46.74 74.18
C ARG A 663 -22.32 -47.92 73.79
N VAL A 664 -22.32 -48.96 74.62
CA VAL A 664 -21.57 -50.20 74.37
C VAL A 664 -22.55 -51.25 73.90
N CYS A 665 -22.40 -51.72 72.65
CA CYS A 665 -23.35 -52.63 72.01
C CYS A 665 -22.68 -53.87 71.44
N ASP A 666 -23.47 -54.93 71.31
CA ASP A 666 -23.16 -56.07 70.45
C ASP A 666 -23.51 -55.71 68.99
N CYS A 667 -22.54 -55.18 68.25
CA CYS A 667 -22.72 -54.74 66.87
C CYS A 667 -21.45 -55.01 66.03
N SER A 668 -21.61 -55.08 64.70
CA SER A 668 -20.48 -55.14 63.77
C SER A 668 -20.18 -53.75 63.21
N THR A 669 -21.20 -52.95 62.92
CA THR A 669 -21.06 -51.53 62.57
C THR A 669 -21.77 -50.62 63.58
N PRO A 670 -21.30 -49.38 63.81
CA PRO A 670 -21.92 -48.45 64.75
C PRO A 670 -23.41 -48.18 64.49
N SER A 671 -23.88 -48.33 63.25
CA SER A 671 -25.28 -48.16 62.83
C SER A 671 -26.23 -49.25 63.34
N GLU A 672 -25.74 -50.43 63.71
CA GLU A 672 -26.54 -51.60 64.11
C GLU A 672 -26.87 -51.64 65.60
N CYS A 673 -26.20 -50.83 66.42
CA CYS A 673 -26.40 -50.76 67.86
C CYS A 673 -27.79 -50.22 68.21
N ARG A 674 -28.69 -51.12 68.63
CA ARG A 674 -30.03 -50.84 69.17
C ARG A 674 -30.17 -51.45 70.57
N MET A 675 -30.31 -50.62 71.60
CA MET A 675 -30.57 -51.04 72.98
C MET A 675 -32.08 -51.29 73.18
N LYS A 676 -32.45 -52.35 73.90
CA LYS A 676 -33.85 -52.57 74.33
C LYS A 676 -34.17 -51.59 75.46
N ASP A 677 -35.13 -50.69 75.25
CA ASP A 677 -35.66 -49.83 76.32
C ASP A 677 -36.08 -50.68 77.52
N LYS A 678 -35.54 -50.36 78.70
CA LYS A 678 -36.03 -50.91 79.97
C LYS A 678 -37.46 -50.43 80.15
N SER A 679 -38.38 -51.39 80.20
CA SER A 679 -39.82 -51.22 80.40
C SER A 679 -40.13 -50.28 81.56
N THR A 680 -40.57 -49.06 81.26
CA THR A 680 -41.48 -48.33 82.15
C THR A 680 -42.84 -49.01 82.03
N ARG A 681 -43.33 -49.51 83.17
CA ARG A 681 -44.65 -50.13 83.33
C ARG A 681 -45.75 -49.23 82.77
N ASP A 682 -46.71 -49.89 82.14
CA ASP A 682 -48.05 -49.43 81.77
C ASP A 682 -48.55 -48.20 82.53
N VAL A 683 -48.49 -47.05 81.86
CA VAL A 683 -49.46 -45.97 82.05
C VAL A 683 -49.93 -45.59 80.65
N ARG A 684 -51.19 -45.92 80.35
CA ARG A 684 -51.89 -45.46 79.15
C ARG A 684 -51.68 -43.95 78.97
N PRO A 685 -51.17 -43.45 77.83
CA PRO A 685 -51.22 -42.03 77.60
C PRO A 685 -52.65 -41.69 77.19
N ASN A 686 -53.37 -41.06 78.12
CA ASN A 686 -54.52 -40.24 77.76
C ASN A 686 -54.02 -39.22 76.74
N VAL A 687 -54.49 -39.33 75.49
CA VAL A 687 -54.24 -38.36 74.44
C VAL A 687 -54.94 -37.06 74.84
N ILE A 688 -54.19 -36.18 75.51
CA ILE A 688 -54.62 -34.80 75.77
C ILE A 688 -54.18 -33.99 74.55
N LEU A 689 -55.17 -33.65 73.71
CA LEU A 689 -55.00 -32.77 72.56
C LEU A 689 -54.44 -31.43 73.05
N GLY A 690 -53.20 -31.11 72.70
CA GLY A 690 -52.55 -29.87 73.11
C GLY A 690 -53.33 -28.65 72.62
N ARG A 691 -53.33 -27.55 73.40
CA ARG A 691 -54.03 -26.30 73.07
C ARG A 691 -53.72 -25.78 71.66
N TRP A 692 -52.52 -26.06 71.15
CA TRP A 692 -52.09 -25.72 69.80
C TRP A 692 -52.72 -26.60 68.70
N ALA A 693 -53.04 -27.86 68.97
CA ALA A 693 -53.75 -28.74 68.04
C ALA A 693 -55.24 -28.38 67.92
N ILE A 694 -55.86 -27.93 69.02
CA ILE A 694 -57.21 -27.34 68.99
C ILE A 694 -57.20 -26.01 68.23
N LEU A 695 -56.20 -25.15 68.47
CA LEU A 695 -56.01 -23.89 67.73
C LEU A 695 -55.79 -24.14 66.23
N ALA A 696 -55.00 -25.14 65.84
CA ALA A 696 -54.77 -25.48 64.44
C ALA A 696 -56.04 -26.02 63.76
N MET A 697 -56.84 -26.84 64.45
CA MET A 697 -58.12 -27.31 63.90
C MET A 697 -59.17 -26.19 63.82
N VAL A 698 -59.20 -25.28 64.80
CA VAL A 698 -60.09 -24.09 64.76
C VAL A 698 -59.65 -23.13 63.66
N LEU A 699 -58.35 -22.82 63.54
CA LEU A 699 -57.83 -21.95 62.48
C LEU A 699 -58.06 -22.55 61.10
N GLY A 700 -57.87 -23.88 60.95
CA GLY A 700 -58.17 -24.60 59.72
C GLY A 700 -59.67 -24.57 59.37
N SER A 701 -60.55 -24.72 60.35
CA SER A 701 -62.00 -24.62 60.13
C SER A 701 -62.47 -23.20 59.80
N VAL A 702 -61.85 -22.16 60.40
CA VAL A 702 -62.13 -20.75 60.09
C VAL A 702 -61.63 -20.39 58.70
N LEU A 703 -60.44 -20.88 58.30
CA LEU A 703 -59.86 -20.62 56.99
C LEU A 703 -60.66 -21.32 55.88
N LEU A 704 -61.19 -22.52 56.13
CA LEU A 704 -62.09 -23.22 55.22
C LEU A 704 -63.47 -22.53 55.11
N LEU A 705 -63.97 -21.95 56.20
CA LEU A 705 -65.23 -21.18 56.24
C LEU A 705 -65.08 -19.80 55.56
N CYS A 706 -63.91 -19.16 55.67
CA CYS A 706 -63.57 -17.94 54.91
C CYS A 706 -63.43 -18.20 53.41
N ILE A 707 -62.86 -19.34 52.99
CA ILE A 707 -62.77 -19.74 51.57
C ILE A 707 -64.18 -20.05 51.00
N LEU A 708 -65.06 -20.64 51.80
CA LEU A 708 -66.46 -20.86 51.40
C LEU A 708 -67.28 -19.56 51.34
N PHE A 709 -66.98 -18.57 52.20
CA PHE A 709 -67.64 -17.26 52.20
C PHE A 709 -67.18 -16.36 51.04
N THR A 710 -65.91 -16.47 50.60
CA THR A 710 -65.42 -15.77 49.40
C THR A 710 -65.93 -16.38 48.10
N CYS A 711 -66.26 -17.68 48.09
CA CYS A 711 -66.88 -18.34 46.93
C CYS A 711 -68.37 -18.03 46.74
N PHE A 712 -69.09 -17.53 47.76
CA PHE A 712 -70.53 -17.24 47.68
C PHE A 712 -70.87 -15.75 47.45
N CYS A 713 -69.87 -14.86 47.40
CA CYS A 713 -70.07 -13.40 47.27
C CYS A 713 -69.51 -12.80 45.97
N VAL A 714 -69.31 -13.59 44.91
CA VAL A 714 -68.90 -13.08 43.58
C VAL A 714 -70.00 -13.31 42.54
N THR A 715 -71.12 -12.60 42.71
CA THR A 715 -71.96 -12.19 41.57
C THR A 715 -72.44 -10.77 41.80
N THR A 716 -71.64 -9.79 41.39
CA THR A 716 -72.07 -8.57 40.66
C THR A 716 -70.83 -7.77 40.26
N LYS A 717 -70.67 -7.59 38.94
CA LYS A 717 -69.58 -6.84 38.30
C LYS A 717 -69.84 -5.34 38.35
N ARG A 718 -68.78 -4.52 38.48
CA ARG A 718 -68.41 -3.39 37.58
C ARG A 718 -67.09 -2.74 38.05
N THR A 719 -65.98 -2.98 37.32
CA THR A 719 -65.30 -2.08 36.35
C THR A 719 -64.73 -0.78 36.94
N VAL A 720 -63.40 -0.69 37.08
CA VAL A 720 -62.46 0.30 36.46
C VAL A 720 -61.00 -0.18 36.72
N LYS A 721 -60.18 -0.38 35.67
CA LYS A 721 -58.69 -0.50 35.75
C LYS A 721 -58.13 0.93 35.72
N LYS A 722 -57.53 1.47 36.78
CA LYS A 722 -56.16 1.28 37.33
C LYS A 722 -55.03 1.74 36.39
N CYS A 723 -54.67 3.00 36.62
CA CYS A 723 -53.33 3.57 36.50
C CYS A 723 -52.43 2.99 37.62
N PHE A 724 -51.15 2.79 37.33
CA PHE A 724 -50.07 2.57 38.30
C PHE A 724 -48.80 3.24 37.75
N PRO A 725 -48.12 4.10 38.54
CA PRO A 725 -46.71 4.40 38.34
C PRO A 725 -45.81 3.55 39.26
N GLU A 726 -44.54 3.66 38.93
CA GLU A 726 -43.28 3.03 39.36
C GLU A 726 -43.11 2.65 40.84
N ASP A 727 -42.34 1.57 41.05
CA ASP A 727 -41.34 1.50 42.12
C ASP A 727 -40.20 0.52 41.75
N ILE A 728 -39.01 1.10 41.57
CA ILE A 728 -37.68 0.76 42.12
C ILE A 728 -37.44 -0.68 42.63
N ALA A 729 -36.42 -1.37 42.09
CA ALA A 729 -35.21 -1.79 42.83
C ALA A 729 -34.31 -2.74 42.02
N GLN A 730 -33.00 -2.53 42.19
CA GLN A 730 -31.87 -3.02 41.44
C GLN A 730 -31.43 -4.48 41.72
N GLN A 731 -30.54 -4.90 40.82
CA GLN A 731 -29.74 -6.12 40.70
C GLN A 731 -28.78 -6.42 41.88
N ASN A 732 -28.31 -7.68 41.95
CA ASN A 732 -26.89 -8.03 41.76
C ASN A 732 -26.64 -9.54 41.86
N LEU A 733 -25.98 -10.12 40.84
CA LEU A 733 -24.98 -11.20 40.98
C LEU A 733 -24.31 -11.50 39.63
N ILE A 734 -23.06 -11.05 39.48
CA ILE A 734 -22.04 -11.60 38.58
C ILE A 734 -20.95 -12.18 39.49
N VAL A 735 -20.46 -13.38 39.15
CA VAL A 735 -19.22 -13.98 39.66
C VAL A 735 -18.16 -13.94 38.56
N SER A 736 -16.94 -13.70 39.02
CA SER A 736 -15.69 -13.31 38.35
C SER A 736 -14.93 -14.39 37.56
N ASN A 737 -14.09 -13.88 36.65
CA ASN A 737 -12.96 -14.43 35.87
C ASN A 737 -12.13 -15.59 36.47
N THR A 738 -11.45 -16.37 35.60
CA THR A 738 -9.97 -16.38 35.47
C THR A 738 -9.44 -17.32 34.36
N GLU A 739 -8.24 -16.97 33.88
CA GLU A 739 -7.23 -17.74 33.10
C GLU A 739 -7.35 -17.90 31.57
N GLY A 740 -6.46 -17.20 30.85
CA GLY A 740 -5.88 -17.66 29.56
C GLY A 740 -4.66 -18.57 29.81
N PRO A 741 -3.75 -18.81 28.83
CA PRO A 741 -3.67 -18.27 27.46
C PRO A 741 -3.49 -19.37 26.38
N GLY A 742 -3.51 -19.01 25.09
CA GLY A 742 -3.07 -19.93 24.03
C GLY A 742 -3.42 -19.50 22.59
N GLU A 743 -2.46 -18.79 21.99
CA GLU A 743 -2.00 -18.85 20.60
C GLU A 743 -2.95 -19.06 19.39
N GLU A 744 -2.79 -18.11 18.47
CA GLU A 744 -2.56 -18.31 17.03
C GLU A 744 -3.72 -18.55 16.04
N VAL A 745 -3.89 -17.50 15.20
CA VAL A 745 -3.76 -17.52 13.73
C VAL A 745 -5.04 -17.75 12.89
N THR A 746 -5.17 -16.80 11.94
CA THR A 746 -5.84 -16.81 10.63
C THR A 746 -7.35 -16.62 10.48
N GLU A 747 -7.64 -15.44 9.90
CA GLU A 747 -8.35 -15.23 8.62
C GLU A 747 -9.83 -15.60 8.44
N ALA A 748 -10.56 -14.53 8.10
CA ALA A 748 -11.40 -14.36 6.91
C ALA A 748 -12.74 -15.11 6.75
N ASN A 749 -13.69 -14.28 6.32
CA ASN A 749 -14.78 -14.54 5.38
C ASN A 749 -16.19 -14.83 5.90
N ILE A 750 -17.00 -13.78 5.77
CA ILE A 750 -18.19 -13.70 4.89
C ILE A 750 -19.38 -14.60 5.24
N ARG A 751 -20.38 -13.95 5.86
CA ARG A 751 -21.70 -13.56 5.28
C ARG A 751 -22.52 -14.60 4.47
N LEU A 752 -23.84 -14.61 4.79
CA LEU A 752 -25.05 -14.71 3.92
C LEU A 752 -26.08 -15.75 4.46
N PRO A 753 -27.38 -15.74 4.06
CA PRO A 753 -28.23 -14.65 3.52
C PRO A 753 -29.74 -14.64 3.98
N MET A 754 -30.45 -13.59 3.55
CA MET A 754 -31.83 -13.52 2.99
C MET A 754 -33.12 -13.71 3.83
N GLN A 755 -34.04 -12.74 3.71
CA GLN A 755 -35.46 -12.85 3.22
C GLN A 755 -36.19 -11.47 3.31
N THR A 756 -36.66 -10.83 2.22
CA THR A 756 -37.94 -10.90 1.44
C THR A 756 -39.18 -10.14 1.99
N SER A 757 -39.56 -9.06 1.26
CA SER A 757 -40.88 -8.67 0.65
C SER A 757 -42.17 -8.25 1.40
N ASN A 758 -42.85 -7.24 0.78
CA ASN A 758 -44.27 -6.74 0.79
C ASN A 758 -44.49 -5.37 1.50
N ILE A 759 -44.92 -4.22 0.90
CA ILE A 759 -46.05 -3.77 0.02
C ILE A 759 -47.42 -3.77 0.79
N CYS A 760 -48.28 -2.73 0.94
CA CYS A 760 -48.76 -1.60 0.09
C CYS A 760 -49.48 -0.43 0.87
N ASP A 761 -49.56 0.76 0.23
CA ASP A 761 -50.61 1.84 0.18
C ASP A 761 -51.01 2.73 1.41
N THR A 762 -51.31 4.05 1.33
CA THR A 762 -51.96 4.86 0.26
C THR A 762 -51.76 6.41 0.39
N SER A 763 -51.47 7.07 -0.74
CA SER A 763 -51.95 8.37 -1.34
C SER A 763 -51.97 9.79 -0.68
N MET A 764 -51.31 10.73 -1.41
CA MET A 764 -51.76 12.05 -1.98
C MET A 764 -52.13 13.24 -1.04
N SER A 765 -51.90 14.54 -1.32
CA SER A 765 -51.52 15.32 -2.53
C SER A 765 -51.28 16.83 -2.21
N VAL A 766 -50.35 17.46 -2.95
CA VAL A 766 -50.39 18.79 -3.64
C VAL A 766 -50.57 20.11 -2.85
N GLY A 767 -49.69 21.09 -3.13
CA GLY A 767 -49.94 22.52 -2.92
C GLY A 767 -48.74 23.45 -3.11
N THR A 768 -48.69 24.14 -4.26
CA THR A 768 -47.67 25.07 -4.79
C THR A 768 -47.72 26.52 -4.25
N VAL A 769 -46.52 27.13 -4.11
CA VAL A 769 -46.05 28.48 -4.55
C VAL A 769 -46.81 29.76 -4.16
N GLY A 770 -46.05 30.72 -3.57
CA GLY A 770 -46.07 32.11 -4.02
C GLY A 770 -46.04 33.24 -2.97
N GLY A 771 -45.06 34.16 -3.11
CA GLY A 771 -45.39 35.59 -3.14
C GLY A 771 -44.98 36.50 -1.97
N GLN A 772 -44.19 37.53 -2.31
CA GLN A 772 -43.69 38.66 -1.52
C GLN A 772 -44.75 39.54 -0.81
N GLY A 773 -44.32 40.32 0.22
CA GLY A 773 -44.74 41.72 0.34
C GLY A 773 -44.96 42.37 1.73
N ILE A 774 -43.94 43.09 2.24
CA ILE A 774 -43.96 44.54 2.60
C ILE A 774 -44.74 45.09 3.85
N LYS A 775 -44.00 45.92 4.65
CA LYS A 775 -44.36 47.07 5.55
C LYS A 775 -44.92 46.76 6.97
N THR A 776 -44.62 47.50 8.06
CA THR A 776 -44.24 48.92 8.28
C THR A 776 -43.77 49.22 9.73
N GLN A 777 -42.85 50.20 9.90
CA GLN A 777 -42.76 51.31 10.92
C GLN A 777 -42.50 51.04 12.42
N GLN A 778 -41.77 51.84 13.24
CA GLN A 778 -41.31 53.27 13.30
C GLN A 778 -40.13 53.39 14.34
N SER A 779 -38.94 54.00 14.11
CA SER A 779 -38.44 55.43 14.26
C SER A 779 -38.44 56.00 15.71
N PHE A 780 -37.46 56.75 16.27
CA PHE A 780 -36.61 57.92 15.91
C PHE A 780 -35.34 57.92 16.84
N GLU A 781 -34.23 58.68 16.73
CA GLU A 781 -33.96 60.05 16.27
C GLU A 781 -32.44 60.31 16.00
N MET A 782 -32.14 61.34 15.20
CA MET A 782 -30.82 61.82 14.74
C MET A 782 -30.12 62.78 15.73
N VAL A 783 -28.80 63.02 15.56
CA VAL A 783 -28.19 64.34 15.20
C VAL A 783 -26.65 64.32 15.29
N LYS A 784 -26.00 64.50 14.12
CA LYS A 784 -24.98 65.51 13.72
C LYS A 784 -23.79 65.89 14.65
N GLY A 785 -22.58 65.89 14.09
CA GLY A 785 -21.49 66.82 14.47
C GLY A 785 -20.07 66.28 14.26
N GLY A 786 -19.25 67.00 13.48
CA GLY A 786 -17.82 66.71 13.28
C GLY A 786 -16.87 67.67 13.99
N TYR A 787 -15.57 67.48 13.70
CA TYR A 787 -14.35 68.28 13.97
C TYR A 787 -13.44 67.86 15.16
N THR A 788 -12.25 67.37 14.77
CA THR A 788 -10.86 67.66 15.22
C THR A 788 -10.55 67.98 16.70
N LEU A 789 -9.55 67.29 17.29
CA LEU A 789 -8.31 67.94 17.77
C LEU A 789 -7.18 66.95 18.13
N ASP A 790 -5.99 67.54 18.16
CA ASP A 790 -4.61 67.05 18.15
C ASP A 790 -4.01 66.47 19.44
N SER A 791 -2.98 65.64 19.20
CA SER A 791 -1.60 65.64 19.75
C SER A 791 -1.30 65.44 21.26
N ASN A 792 -0.38 64.50 21.55
CA ASN A 792 0.87 64.88 22.23
C ASN A 792 2.07 63.94 21.97
N LYS A 793 3.25 64.48 22.27
CA LYS A 793 4.61 64.17 21.76
C LYS A 793 5.42 63.08 22.49
N GLY A 794 6.44 62.60 21.77
CA GLY A 794 7.81 62.33 22.25
C GLY A 794 8.51 61.36 21.29
N GLY A 795 9.69 61.56 20.70
CA GLY A 795 10.79 62.51 20.86
C GLY A 795 12.12 61.73 20.88
N GLY A 796 12.93 61.78 19.82
CA GLY A 796 14.26 61.15 19.78
C GLY A 796 14.96 61.21 18.41
N HIS A 797 15.94 62.10 18.30
CA HIS A 797 16.79 62.38 17.13
C HIS A 797 17.96 61.39 16.98
N GLN A 798 18.40 61.11 15.74
CA GLN A 798 19.80 61.32 15.30
C GLN A 798 19.93 61.36 13.77
N THR A 799 20.65 62.39 13.33
CA THR A 799 21.12 62.81 12.00
C THR A 799 22.27 61.92 11.49
N LEU A 800 22.82 61.91 10.26
CA LEU A 800 23.01 62.88 9.17
C LEU A 800 23.70 62.11 8.02
N GLU A 801 23.27 62.23 6.76
CA GLU A 801 24.04 62.82 5.65
C GLU A 801 23.40 62.56 4.28
N SER A 802 23.47 63.61 3.46
CA SER A 802 22.78 63.79 2.19
C SER A 802 23.82 64.20 1.16
N VAL A 803 23.67 63.79 -0.11
CA VAL A 803 23.98 64.66 -1.25
C VAL A 803 22.91 64.49 -2.34
N LYS A 804 22.33 65.63 -2.70
CA LYS A 804 21.35 65.90 -3.77
C LYS A 804 21.99 66.00 -5.17
N GLY A 805 21.15 65.89 -6.21
CA GLY A 805 21.30 66.68 -7.44
C GLY A 805 20.91 65.94 -8.73
N VAL A 806 19.61 65.82 -9.08
CA VAL A 806 18.83 66.72 -9.99
C VAL A 806 19.04 66.47 -11.50
N GLY A 807 17.93 66.21 -12.21
CA GLY A 807 17.66 66.88 -13.51
C GLY A 807 17.50 66.04 -14.79
N GLN A 808 16.28 65.53 -15.03
CA GLN A 808 15.41 65.82 -16.20
C GLN A 808 15.92 65.68 -17.66
N GLY A 809 15.16 64.94 -18.48
CA GLY A 809 14.63 65.46 -19.76
C GLY A 809 15.19 64.94 -21.09
N ASP A 810 14.43 64.04 -21.71
CA ASP A 810 13.96 63.99 -23.10
C ASP A 810 14.89 64.17 -24.35
N THR A 811 14.78 63.15 -25.21
CA THR A 811 14.73 63.14 -26.68
C THR A 811 15.86 63.73 -27.53
N GLY A 812 16.35 62.91 -28.48
CA GLY A 812 17.09 63.38 -29.65
C GLY A 812 17.65 62.26 -30.51
N ARG A 813 16.90 61.85 -31.54
CA ARG A 813 17.38 61.06 -32.70
C ARG A 813 18.58 61.76 -33.36
N TYR A 814 19.55 61.00 -33.87
CA TYR A 814 20.02 61.10 -35.26
C TYR A 814 20.89 59.90 -35.62
N ALA A 815 21.00 59.71 -36.92
CA ALA A 815 21.15 58.46 -37.63
C ALA A 815 22.54 58.32 -38.28
N TYR A 816 22.81 57.08 -38.73
CA TYR A 816 23.65 56.70 -39.87
C TYR A 816 25.16 56.99 -39.81
N THR A 817 25.95 55.93 -39.97
CA THR A 817 26.71 55.72 -41.22
C THR A 817 27.14 54.26 -41.35
N ASP A 818 26.58 53.64 -42.39
CA ASP A 818 27.06 52.45 -43.08
C ASP A 818 28.48 52.65 -43.65
N TRP A 819 29.23 51.56 -43.86
CA TRP A 819 29.48 50.97 -45.19
C TRP A 819 30.62 49.93 -45.13
N GLN A 820 30.27 48.72 -45.57
CA GLN A 820 31.04 47.78 -46.39
C GLN A 820 32.27 47.05 -45.82
N SER A 821 32.66 45.89 -46.33
CA SER A 821 32.06 44.75 -47.05
C SER A 821 33.24 43.83 -47.41
N PHE A 822 32.92 42.56 -47.65
CA PHE A 822 33.62 41.60 -48.50
C PHE A 822 34.69 40.64 -47.93
N THR A 823 34.38 39.37 -48.21
CA THR A 823 35.22 38.25 -48.65
C THR A 823 35.98 37.39 -47.61
N GLN A 824 35.40 36.21 -47.36
CA GLN A 824 36.10 34.90 -47.26
C GLN A 824 36.82 34.57 -48.60
N PRO A 825 37.51 33.41 -48.83
CA PRO A 825 37.75 32.22 -47.99
C PRO A 825 39.19 31.62 -48.07
N ARG A 826 39.46 30.57 -47.26
CA ARG A 826 39.97 29.22 -47.69
C ARG A 826 40.89 28.56 -46.64
N LEU A 827 40.60 27.27 -46.39
CA LEU A 827 41.49 26.08 -46.29
C LEU A 827 42.85 26.26 -45.60
N GLY A 828 43.29 25.45 -44.65
CA GLY A 828 42.90 24.13 -44.15
C GLY A 828 44.03 23.58 -43.26
N GLU A 829 43.90 22.31 -42.90
CA GLU A 829 44.91 21.40 -42.32
C GLU A 829 45.14 21.35 -40.79
N GLU A 830 44.69 20.19 -40.27
CA GLU A 830 45.23 19.29 -39.25
C GLU A 830 46.55 19.64 -38.54
N SER A 831 46.58 19.41 -37.21
CA SER A 831 47.58 18.49 -36.63
C SER A 831 47.23 18.08 -35.19
N ILE A 832 47.33 16.77 -34.99
CA ILE A 832 47.40 16.01 -33.75
C ILE A 832 48.61 16.45 -32.89
N ARG A 833 48.42 16.49 -31.55
CA ARG A 833 49.36 16.21 -30.43
C ARG A 833 48.52 16.28 -29.14
N GLY A 834 48.46 15.33 -28.21
CA GLY A 834 49.45 14.35 -27.76
C GLY A 834 50.10 14.83 -26.46
N HIS A 835 49.83 14.13 -25.34
CA HIS A 835 50.39 14.26 -23.97
C HIS A 835 49.77 15.38 -23.08
N THR A 836 49.50 15.24 -21.77
CA THR A 836 49.98 14.35 -20.66
C THR A 836 49.00 14.58 -19.47
N LEU A 837 48.36 13.57 -18.87
CA LEU A 837 48.71 12.89 -17.60
C LEU A 837 48.83 13.77 -16.31
N ILE A 838 48.03 13.36 -15.30
CA ILE A 838 48.31 13.21 -13.86
C ILE A 838 47.95 14.36 -12.87
N LYS A 839 47.05 13.98 -11.93
CA LYS A 839 46.83 14.39 -10.50
C LYS A 839 46.68 15.90 -10.20
N ASN A 840 45.69 16.38 -9.47
CA ASN A 840 44.90 15.84 -8.34
C ASN A 840 43.41 16.10 -8.53
#